data_AF-A0A3D4FM93-F1
#
_entry.id   AF-A0A3D4FM93-F1
#
_cell.length_a   1.000
_cell.length_b   1.000
_cell.length_c   1.000
_cell.angle_alpha   90.00
_cell.angle_beta   90.00
_cell.angle_gamma   90.00
#
_symmetry.space_group_name_H-M   'P 1'
#
loop_
_entity.id
_entity.type
_entity.pdbx_description
1 polymer ?
#
loop_
_entity_poly.entity_id
_entity_poly.type
_entity_poly.pdbx_seq_one_letter_code
_entity_poly.pdbx_strand_id
1 'polypeptide(L)'
;MASYSYRLYKDNRKEKDNKNTYKEKDLKLMTTFQLREICIKEKIVKSLVNPLDKEELIELIMKYRGEEDSLLINGLREGGLERIERFLKKSEKLVLEDKKIEYPGKLTIYKGLNTEIYDGYKIESKDKLEEANMLLVDGAFKICSIFNVKKINECGENKYFLINNGDIPSEEAIVKNYSLLYFEKEESELIYNIYEGNKDITKGFIKFHSLPILQFEIKEVEETSMPLAIDFGTSNTTAGIYINKEKFLSLNNRDESNEDANKSQVRLVEILDTTKDYGKITPLIPSVVAIRSIGEENIEYIFAYDAIKESKRSYIDDGLTIFYDIKRWVSDFEKVEKVIDKSGKATFIARKYIIKAYLTYIISQANQRFKCKFKHIYISCPSKQKYKFHSLFKEILNDYVVEEENILDESAAVLYNTISELIEKKNYVQGEEYKALIIDCGGGTTDLSACNFTIYNNRVSYELNIETSYENGDTDFGGNNLTFRIMQFIKILMAKELSKNNAMINKAIVDEFDIDIFRSIDKYGIEKVYELLNEEYEKAEEIIPTKFKLYECKRKEEYYKVKSNYYFLFELAEQVKKKFFSDPSLLKLNLTSKDSEGVNEDTIRFDKWKLSYIYNGKLQIVKDAPNIEISVYEINTLLKGD
;
A
#
# COMPACT_ATOMS: atom_id res chain seq x y z
N MET A 1 68.60 25.65 -9.44
CA MET A 1 67.70 24.53 -9.79
C MET A 1 66.90 24.18 -8.55
N ALA A 2 65.62 24.57 -8.50
CA ALA A 2 64.73 24.28 -7.38
C ALA A 2 63.68 23.26 -7.84
N SER A 3 63.71 22.06 -7.25
CA SER A 3 62.83 20.94 -7.57
C SER A 3 61.46 21.15 -6.92
N TYR A 4 60.43 21.37 -7.72
CA TYR A 4 59.04 21.33 -7.25
C TYR A 4 58.60 19.87 -7.11
N SER A 5 58.32 19.44 -5.88
CA SER A 5 57.71 18.15 -5.60
C SER A 5 56.18 18.27 -5.60
N TYR A 6 55.52 17.52 -6.46
CA TYR A 6 54.06 17.42 -6.50
C TYR A 6 53.63 16.33 -5.49
N ARG A 7 52.95 16.71 -4.40
CA ARG A 7 52.30 15.76 -3.49
C ARG A 7 50.91 15.45 -4.01
N LEU A 8 50.71 14.25 -4.53
CA LEU A 8 49.38 13.67 -4.79
C LEU A 8 48.67 13.45 -3.46
N TYR A 9 47.64 14.24 -3.16
CA TYR A 9 46.68 13.92 -2.11
C TYR A 9 45.86 12.70 -2.57
N LYS A 10 46.18 11.54 -2.02
CA LYS A 10 45.31 10.36 -2.03
C LYS A 10 44.23 10.57 -0.97
N ASP A 11 43.13 11.22 -1.33
CA ASP A 11 41.90 11.08 -0.54
C ASP A 11 41.17 9.82 -1.02
N ASN A 12 41.51 8.70 -0.39
CA ASN A 12 40.90 7.38 -0.61
C ASN A 12 39.68 7.21 0.31
N ARG A 13 38.75 8.16 0.30
CA ARG A 13 37.36 7.88 0.69
C ARG A 13 36.62 7.60 -0.59
N LYS A 14 36.39 6.31 -0.88
CA LYS A 14 35.40 5.90 -1.86
C LYS A 14 34.05 6.46 -1.40
N GLU A 15 33.71 7.65 -1.89
CA GLU A 15 32.34 8.10 -1.98
C GLU A 15 31.55 6.96 -2.61
N LYS A 16 30.62 6.36 -1.86
CA LYS A 16 29.62 5.48 -2.44
C LYS A 16 28.73 6.37 -3.30
N ASP A 17 29.12 6.54 -4.55
CA ASP A 17 28.26 6.97 -5.65
C ASP A 17 27.07 5.99 -5.69
N ASN A 18 26.00 6.29 -4.94
CA ASN A 18 24.72 5.60 -5.08
C ASN A 18 24.13 6.07 -6.42
N LYS A 19 24.57 5.43 -7.51
CA LYS A 19 24.03 5.66 -8.85
C LYS A 19 22.63 5.07 -8.92
N ASN A 20 21.64 5.90 -9.21
CA ASN A 20 20.26 5.44 -9.34
C ASN A 20 20.12 4.58 -10.60
N THR A 21 19.42 3.46 -10.48
CA THR A 21 19.00 2.64 -11.62
C THR A 21 17.51 2.86 -11.90
N TYR A 22 17.10 2.68 -13.15
CA TYR A 22 15.73 2.95 -13.59
C TYR A 22 15.15 1.75 -14.33
N LYS A 23 13.91 1.38 -14.02
CA LYS A 23 13.19 0.30 -14.71
C LYS A 23 12.38 0.85 -15.88
N GLU A 24 12.37 0.13 -16.99
CA GLU A 24 11.72 0.57 -18.23
C GLU A 24 10.22 0.86 -18.02
N LYS A 25 9.54 0.00 -17.27
CA LYS A 25 8.12 0.17 -16.93
C LYS A 25 7.82 1.49 -16.21
N ASP A 26 8.76 1.96 -15.39
CA ASP A 26 8.59 3.19 -14.62
C ASP A 26 8.88 4.41 -15.52
N LEU A 27 9.89 4.31 -16.41
CA LEU A 27 10.22 5.36 -17.37
C LEU A 27 9.10 5.59 -18.42
N LYS A 28 8.41 4.52 -18.85
CA LYS A 28 7.27 4.61 -19.78
C LYS A 28 6.12 5.47 -19.24
N LEU A 29 5.98 5.58 -17.92
CA LEU A 29 4.94 6.36 -17.27
C LEU A 29 5.33 7.83 -17.08
N MET A 30 6.59 8.19 -17.33
CA MET A 30 7.08 9.56 -17.21
C MET A 30 6.79 10.40 -18.46
N THR A 31 6.78 11.72 -18.27
CA THR A 31 6.71 12.69 -19.37
C THR A 31 8.06 12.85 -20.05
N THR A 32 8.05 13.28 -21.32
CA THR A 32 9.28 13.59 -22.08
C THR A 32 10.17 14.60 -21.36
N PHE A 33 9.59 15.54 -20.60
CA PHE A 33 10.34 16.51 -19.81
C PHE A 33 11.10 15.84 -18.65
N GLN A 34 10.45 14.94 -17.91
CA GLN A 34 11.07 14.21 -16.80
C GLN A 34 12.21 13.32 -17.27
N LEU A 35 12.01 12.61 -18.38
CA LEU A 35 13.06 11.78 -18.97
C LEU A 35 14.29 12.62 -19.35
N ARG A 36 14.08 13.85 -19.84
CA ARG A 36 15.19 14.80 -20.09
C ARG A 36 15.88 15.25 -18.80
N GLU A 37 15.14 15.50 -17.73
CA GLU A 37 15.74 15.82 -16.42
C GLU A 37 16.59 14.64 -15.88
N ILE A 38 16.12 13.40 -16.01
CA ILE A 38 16.92 12.22 -15.64
C ILE A 38 18.22 12.20 -16.44
N CYS A 39 18.15 12.39 -17.76
CA CYS A 39 19.34 12.45 -18.61
C CYS A 39 20.33 13.55 -18.19
N ILE A 40 19.83 14.71 -17.73
CA ILE A 40 20.66 15.82 -17.25
C ILE A 40 21.26 15.51 -15.87
N LYS A 41 20.43 15.05 -14.92
CA LYS A 41 20.81 14.73 -13.54
C LYS A 41 21.87 13.62 -13.51
N GLU A 42 21.64 12.55 -14.24
CA GLU A 42 22.52 11.39 -14.33
C GLU A 42 23.69 11.60 -15.30
N LYS A 43 23.80 12.79 -15.90
CA LYS A 43 24.85 13.20 -16.85
C LYS A 43 24.97 12.23 -18.04
N ILE A 44 23.85 11.67 -18.50
CA ILE A 44 23.78 10.68 -19.58
C ILE A 44 24.13 11.34 -20.92
N VAL A 45 23.84 12.64 -21.10
CA VAL A 45 24.28 13.43 -22.27
C VAL A 45 24.56 14.88 -21.88
N LYS A 46 25.66 15.48 -22.37
CA LYS A 46 26.04 16.89 -22.11
C LYS A 46 25.38 17.92 -23.02
N SER A 47 24.80 17.51 -24.16
CA SER A 47 24.23 18.43 -25.16
C SER A 47 23.12 17.75 -25.96
N LEU A 48 21.85 17.93 -25.58
CA LEU A 48 20.71 17.53 -26.43
C LEU A 48 20.53 18.57 -27.55
N VAL A 49 21.21 18.35 -28.68
CA VAL A 49 21.14 19.23 -29.87
C VAL A 49 19.86 18.99 -30.70
N ASN A 50 19.18 17.86 -30.50
CA ASN A 50 17.87 17.55 -31.10
C ASN A 50 16.84 17.16 -30.04
N PRO A 51 15.55 17.50 -30.23
CA PRO A 51 14.49 17.02 -29.36
C PRO A 51 14.28 15.52 -29.58
N LEU A 52 14.93 14.69 -28.76
CA LEU A 52 14.67 13.24 -28.72
C LEU A 52 13.20 12.99 -28.34
N ASP A 53 12.61 11.97 -28.96
CA ASP A 53 11.27 11.47 -28.63
C ASP A 53 11.28 10.71 -27.30
N LYS A 54 10.10 10.47 -26.73
CA LYS A 54 9.92 9.77 -25.46
C LYS A 54 10.57 8.38 -25.48
N GLU A 55 10.40 7.62 -26.55
CA GLU A 55 10.96 6.27 -26.70
C GLU A 55 12.49 6.29 -26.75
N GLU A 56 13.07 7.21 -27.54
CA GLU A 56 14.54 7.39 -27.63
C GLU A 56 15.15 7.79 -26.29
N LEU A 57 14.47 8.64 -25.50
CA LEU A 57 14.91 9.01 -24.16
C LEU A 57 14.86 7.82 -23.19
N ILE A 58 13.82 6.99 -23.26
CA ILE A 58 13.71 5.77 -22.45
C ILE A 58 14.83 4.81 -22.81
N GLU A 59 15.05 4.53 -24.10
CA GLU A 59 16.15 3.65 -24.55
C GLU A 59 17.51 4.16 -24.07
N LEU A 60 17.73 5.47 -24.13
CA LEU A 60 18.98 6.08 -23.68
C LEU A 60 19.18 5.94 -22.17
N ILE A 61 18.15 6.18 -21.37
CA ILE A 61 18.22 5.96 -19.92
C ILE A 61 18.44 4.48 -19.62
N MET A 62 17.72 3.59 -20.28
CA MET A 62 17.88 2.14 -20.12
C MET A 62 19.29 1.67 -20.49
N LYS A 63 19.89 2.23 -21.56
CA LYS A 63 21.24 1.89 -22.00
C LYS A 63 22.33 2.24 -20.97
N TYR A 64 22.20 3.36 -20.27
CA TYR A 64 23.26 3.86 -19.37
C TYR A 64 22.96 3.65 -17.87
N ARG A 65 21.69 3.57 -17.51
CA ARG A 65 21.18 3.49 -16.12
C ARG A 65 20.00 2.53 -15.96
N GLY A 66 19.73 1.69 -16.96
CA GLY A 66 18.64 0.72 -16.91
C GLY A 66 18.88 -0.38 -15.88
N GLU A 67 17.82 -0.73 -15.18
CA GLU A 67 17.66 -2.00 -14.50
C GLU A 67 16.58 -2.75 -15.26
N GLU A 68 16.97 -3.81 -15.97
CA GLU A 68 16.01 -4.71 -16.60
C GLU A 68 15.20 -5.40 -15.52
N ASP A 69 13.88 -5.44 -15.71
CA ASP A 69 13.01 -6.24 -14.85
C ASP A 69 13.35 -7.71 -15.05
N SER A 70 13.54 -8.44 -13.94
CA SER A 70 13.69 -9.90 -14.00
C SER A 70 12.44 -10.52 -14.65
N LEU A 71 12.66 -11.30 -15.70
CA LEU A 71 11.59 -12.04 -16.38
C LEU A 71 11.19 -13.25 -15.54
N LEU A 72 10.12 -13.08 -14.75
CA LEU A 72 9.61 -14.10 -13.83
C LEU A 72 8.32 -14.72 -14.36
N ILE A 73 8.21 -16.05 -14.24
CA ILE A 73 7.01 -16.81 -14.59
C ILE A 73 5.98 -16.58 -13.47
N ASN A 74 5.00 -15.71 -13.74
CA ASN A 74 3.98 -15.30 -12.77
C ASN A 74 2.56 -15.73 -13.16
N GLY A 75 2.37 -16.45 -14.27
CA GLY A 75 1.04 -16.81 -14.76
C GLY A 75 1.02 -18.16 -15.46
N LEU A 76 -0.16 -18.78 -15.50
CA LEU A 76 -0.36 -20.04 -16.22
C LEU A 76 -0.30 -19.80 -17.73
N ARG A 77 0.55 -20.56 -18.42
CA ARG A 77 0.63 -20.60 -19.87
C ARG A 77 0.40 -22.02 -20.36
N GLU A 78 -0.52 -22.18 -21.30
CA GLU A 78 -0.81 -23.49 -21.89
C GLU A 78 0.44 -24.10 -22.54
N GLY A 79 0.74 -25.35 -22.20
CA GLY A 79 1.92 -26.06 -22.68
C GLY A 79 3.26 -25.58 -22.08
N GLY A 80 3.24 -24.61 -21.15
CA GLY A 80 4.45 -23.96 -20.62
C GLY A 80 5.34 -24.90 -19.82
N LEU A 81 4.74 -25.71 -18.95
CA LEU A 81 5.44 -26.71 -18.14
C LEU A 81 6.08 -27.78 -19.03
N GLU A 82 5.34 -28.29 -20.01
CA GLU A 82 5.79 -29.32 -20.94
C GLU A 82 6.94 -28.83 -21.83
N ARG A 83 6.96 -27.54 -22.19
CA ARG A 83 8.07 -26.92 -22.92
C ARG A 83 9.34 -26.92 -22.07
N ILE A 84 9.27 -26.48 -20.82
CA ILE A 84 10.42 -26.49 -19.90
C ILE A 84 10.90 -27.93 -19.65
N GLU A 85 10.00 -28.87 -19.36
CA GLU A 85 10.38 -30.26 -19.12
C GLU A 85 11.09 -30.88 -20.33
N ARG A 86 10.57 -30.64 -21.54
CA ARG A 86 11.19 -31.12 -22.78
C ARG A 86 12.57 -30.52 -22.98
N PHE A 87 12.76 -29.25 -22.62
CA PHE A 87 14.06 -28.60 -22.65
C PHE A 87 15.02 -29.21 -21.62
N LEU A 88 14.63 -29.33 -20.35
CA LEU A 88 15.45 -29.95 -19.29
C LEU A 88 15.87 -31.38 -19.64
N LYS A 89 15.01 -32.17 -20.30
CA LYS A 89 15.34 -33.52 -20.76
C LYS A 89 16.36 -33.54 -21.90
N LYS A 90 16.35 -32.54 -22.80
CA LYS A 90 17.24 -32.46 -23.97
C LYS A 90 18.58 -31.77 -23.68
N SER A 91 18.62 -30.91 -22.67
CA SER A 91 19.79 -30.11 -22.33
C SER A 91 20.79 -30.87 -21.45
N GLU A 92 22.08 -30.61 -21.69
CA GLU A 92 23.15 -31.03 -20.79
C GLU A 92 23.09 -30.19 -19.50
N LYS A 93 23.25 -30.84 -18.35
CA LYS A 93 23.03 -30.23 -17.04
C LYS A 93 24.37 -29.97 -16.38
N LEU A 94 24.65 -28.72 -16.03
CA LEU A 94 25.86 -28.30 -15.34
C LEU A 94 25.48 -27.81 -13.94
N VAL A 95 25.80 -28.63 -12.93
CA VAL A 95 25.56 -28.26 -11.52
C VAL A 95 26.71 -27.37 -11.05
N LEU A 96 26.39 -26.18 -10.53
CA LEU A 96 27.34 -25.22 -10.00
C LEU A 96 27.59 -25.49 -8.50
N GLU A 97 28.84 -25.65 -8.08
CA GLU A 97 29.19 -26.10 -6.72
C GLU A 97 29.50 -24.98 -5.70
N ASP A 98 29.42 -23.69 -6.05
CA ASP A 98 30.12 -22.65 -5.27
C ASP A 98 29.27 -21.76 -4.34
N LYS A 99 27.94 -21.68 -4.49
CA LYS A 99 27.12 -20.80 -3.63
C LYS A 99 26.62 -21.55 -2.40
N LYS A 100 27.03 -21.10 -1.21
CA LYS A 100 26.41 -21.49 0.06
C LYS A 100 25.07 -20.78 0.21
N ILE A 101 24.04 -21.38 -0.38
CA ILE A 101 22.65 -20.93 -0.28
C ILE A 101 21.99 -21.68 0.87
N GLU A 102 21.43 -20.95 1.82
CA GLU A 102 20.53 -21.45 2.84
C GLU A 102 19.09 -21.37 2.33
N TYR A 103 18.33 -22.46 2.46
CA TYR A 103 17.01 -22.64 1.88
C TYR A 103 16.16 -23.54 2.79
N PRO A 104 14.81 -23.49 2.66
CA PRO A 104 13.93 -24.29 3.50
C PRO A 104 14.05 -25.79 3.18
N GLY A 105 14.13 -26.62 4.22
CA GLY A 105 14.15 -28.08 4.07
C GLY A 105 12.77 -28.70 3.74
N LYS A 106 11.68 -28.02 4.12
CA LYS A 106 10.30 -28.42 3.85
C LYS A 106 9.55 -27.31 3.13
N LEU A 107 8.81 -27.67 2.10
CA LEU A 107 7.91 -26.78 1.36
C LEU A 107 6.48 -27.33 1.44
N THR A 108 5.52 -26.48 1.79
CA THR A 108 4.10 -26.81 1.80
C THR A 108 3.35 -25.74 1.02
N ILE A 109 2.73 -26.16 -0.07
CA ILE A 109 1.90 -25.28 -0.89
C ILE A 109 0.44 -25.65 -0.74
N TYR A 110 -0.44 -24.68 -0.99
CA TYR A 110 -1.88 -24.86 -0.89
C TYR A 110 -2.51 -24.68 -2.26
N LYS A 111 -3.29 -25.66 -2.69
CA LYS A 111 -3.85 -25.68 -4.04
C LYS A 111 -4.75 -24.48 -4.30
N GLY A 112 -4.49 -23.75 -5.39
CA GLY A 112 -5.24 -22.55 -5.76
C GLY A 112 -4.95 -21.31 -4.89
N LEU A 113 -3.98 -21.37 -3.98
CA LEU A 113 -3.46 -20.21 -3.25
C LEU A 113 -1.99 -19.98 -3.61
N ASN A 114 -1.58 -18.73 -3.56
CA ASN A 114 -0.19 -18.39 -3.82
C ASN A 114 0.72 -18.85 -2.67
N THR A 115 2.00 -19.03 -2.96
CA THR A 115 3.05 -18.99 -1.95
C THR A 115 3.64 -17.59 -1.95
N GLU A 116 3.58 -16.89 -0.81
CA GLU A 116 3.96 -15.49 -0.70
C GLU A 116 4.98 -15.28 0.42
N ILE A 117 5.47 -14.04 0.54
CA ILE A 117 6.46 -13.67 1.56
C ILE A 117 5.99 -13.95 2.99
N TYR A 118 4.68 -13.92 3.22
CA TYR A 118 4.04 -14.20 4.51
C TYR A 118 4.13 -15.68 4.91
N ASP A 119 4.46 -16.56 3.95
CA ASP A 119 4.66 -17.99 4.21
C ASP A 119 6.04 -18.29 4.83
N GLY A 120 6.96 -17.32 4.82
CA GLY A 120 8.22 -17.38 5.56
C GLY A 120 9.32 -18.23 4.90
N TYR A 121 9.14 -18.68 3.66
CA TYR A 121 10.15 -19.42 2.91
C TYR A 121 11.30 -18.50 2.45
N LYS A 122 12.23 -18.22 3.36
CA LYS A 122 13.40 -17.37 3.10
C LYS A 122 14.51 -18.12 2.39
N ILE A 123 15.25 -17.40 1.54
CA ILE A 123 16.51 -17.85 0.95
C ILE A 123 17.59 -16.86 1.36
N GLU A 124 18.71 -17.38 1.86
CA GLU A 124 19.86 -16.58 2.26
C GLU A 124 21.12 -17.10 1.59
N SER A 125 22.09 -16.22 1.35
CA SER A 125 23.36 -16.58 0.76
C SER A 125 24.39 -15.53 1.15
N LYS A 126 25.64 -15.97 1.31
CA LYS A 126 26.77 -15.04 1.52
C LYS A 126 27.07 -14.23 0.26
N ASP A 127 26.79 -14.81 -0.90
CA ASP A 127 26.89 -14.16 -2.20
C ASP A 127 25.59 -13.45 -2.55
N LYS A 128 25.68 -12.40 -3.37
CA LYS A 128 24.52 -11.65 -3.85
C LYS A 128 23.58 -12.58 -4.63
N LEU A 129 22.33 -12.66 -4.17
CA LEU A 129 21.23 -13.30 -4.89
C LEU A 129 20.53 -12.31 -5.82
N GLU A 130 19.94 -12.83 -6.88
CA GLU A 130 19.18 -12.07 -7.85
C GLU A 130 17.74 -12.61 -7.91
N GLU A 131 16.80 -11.77 -8.37
CA GLU A 131 15.44 -12.24 -8.62
C GLU A 131 15.44 -13.15 -9.85
N ALA A 132 15.02 -14.40 -9.66
CA ALA A 132 15.11 -15.45 -10.67
C ALA A 132 13.97 -16.46 -10.53
N ASN A 133 13.68 -17.18 -11.62
CA ASN A 133 12.83 -18.37 -11.61
C ASN A 133 13.58 -19.51 -10.92
N MET A 134 12.85 -20.36 -10.19
CA MET A 134 13.34 -21.60 -9.62
C MET A 134 12.39 -22.73 -9.98
N LEU A 135 12.92 -23.92 -10.23
CA LEU A 135 12.13 -25.08 -10.60
C LEU A 135 12.25 -26.13 -9.52
N LEU A 136 11.13 -26.55 -8.95
CA LEU A 136 11.09 -27.74 -8.11
C LEU A 136 10.92 -28.95 -9.00
N VAL A 137 11.89 -29.87 -8.98
CA VAL A 137 11.88 -31.07 -9.83
C VAL A 137 12.02 -32.34 -9.00
N ASP A 138 11.56 -33.45 -9.56
CA ASP A 138 11.84 -34.79 -9.03
C ASP A 138 13.20 -35.33 -9.50
N GLY A 139 13.56 -36.54 -9.05
CA GLY A 139 14.80 -37.21 -9.46
C GLY A 139 14.93 -37.51 -10.97
N ALA A 140 13.85 -37.43 -11.74
CA ALA A 140 13.84 -37.58 -13.19
C ALA A 140 13.80 -36.23 -13.95
N PHE A 141 13.94 -35.11 -13.23
CA PHE A 141 13.76 -33.74 -13.74
C PHE A 141 12.36 -33.47 -14.29
N LYS A 142 11.33 -34.16 -13.80
CA LYS A 142 9.93 -33.78 -14.01
C LYS A 142 9.64 -32.56 -13.13
N ILE A 143 8.93 -31.55 -13.67
CA ILE A 143 8.63 -30.33 -12.92
C ILE A 143 7.47 -30.62 -11.99
N CYS A 144 7.71 -30.40 -10.69
CA CYS A 144 6.71 -30.53 -9.64
C CYS A 144 6.03 -29.19 -9.36
N SER A 145 6.77 -28.08 -9.44
CA SER A 145 6.25 -26.71 -9.27
C SER A 145 7.26 -25.67 -9.77
N ILE A 146 6.80 -24.44 -10.05
CA ILE A 146 7.65 -23.29 -10.40
C ILE A 146 7.58 -22.26 -9.28
N PHE A 147 8.73 -21.86 -8.76
CA PHE A 147 8.85 -20.77 -7.80
C PHE A 147 9.61 -19.59 -8.42
N ASN A 148 9.58 -18.44 -7.76
CA ASN A 148 10.47 -17.33 -8.03
C ASN A 148 11.15 -16.89 -6.73
N VAL A 149 12.39 -16.45 -6.84
CA VAL A 149 13.04 -15.69 -5.78
C VAL A 149 12.63 -14.24 -5.94
N LYS A 150 11.92 -13.71 -4.95
CA LYS A 150 11.54 -12.30 -4.90
C LYS A 150 12.35 -11.56 -3.85
N LYS A 151 12.89 -10.41 -4.23
CA LYS A 151 13.67 -9.54 -3.37
C LYS A 151 12.77 -8.48 -2.75
N ILE A 152 12.85 -8.34 -1.43
CA ILE A 152 12.15 -7.29 -0.67
C ILE A 152 13.18 -6.53 0.14
N ASN A 153 13.15 -5.21 0.01
CA ASN A 153 13.92 -4.32 0.87
C ASN A 153 13.08 -4.05 2.13
N GLU A 154 13.39 -4.72 3.23
CA GLU A 154 12.75 -4.49 4.53
C GLU A 154 13.70 -3.67 5.40
N CYS A 155 13.28 -2.45 5.77
CA CYS A 155 14.04 -1.55 6.65
C CYS A 155 15.51 -1.32 6.22
N GLY A 156 15.79 -1.32 4.91
CA GLY A 156 17.13 -1.09 4.36
C GLY A 156 17.94 -2.36 4.07
N GLU A 157 17.43 -3.53 4.45
CA GLU A 157 18.06 -4.83 4.18
C GLU A 157 17.30 -5.61 3.10
N ASN A 158 18.03 -6.20 2.17
CA ASN A 158 17.44 -7.03 1.12
C ASN A 158 17.24 -8.45 1.62
N LYS A 159 15.99 -8.87 1.73
CA LYS A 159 15.57 -10.24 2.04
C LYS A 159 15.02 -10.93 0.80
N TYR A 160 15.26 -12.22 0.66
CA TYR A 160 14.81 -13.01 -0.49
C TYR A 160 13.84 -14.09 -0.03
N PHE A 161 12.72 -14.20 -0.74
CA PHE A 161 11.65 -15.14 -0.43
C PHE A 161 11.30 -16.00 -1.64
N LEU A 162 10.98 -17.26 -1.40
CA LEU A 162 10.34 -18.12 -2.39
C LEU A 162 8.86 -17.76 -2.50
N ILE A 163 8.45 -17.46 -3.72
CA ILE A 163 7.05 -17.22 -4.06
C ILE A 163 6.63 -18.14 -5.20
N ASN A 164 5.34 -18.44 -5.29
CA ASN A 164 4.75 -19.22 -6.37
C ASN A 164 3.31 -18.72 -6.62
N ASN A 165 2.89 -18.72 -7.88
CA ASN A 165 1.49 -18.47 -8.23
C ASN A 165 0.69 -19.79 -8.15
N GLY A 166 -0.37 -19.79 -7.34
CA GLY A 166 -1.24 -20.94 -7.11
C GLY A 166 -2.04 -21.41 -8.33
N ASP A 167 -2.13 -20.59 -9.38
CA ASP A 167 -2.71 -20.96 -10.68
C ASP A 167 -1.79 -21.87 -11.50
N ILE A 168 -0.49 -21.91 -11.20
CA ILE A 168 0.46 -22.79 -11.87
C ILE A 168 0.30 -24.21 -11.28
N PRO A 169 -0.04 -25.23 -12.10
CA PRO A 169 -0.20 -26.60 -11.64
C PRO A 169 1.02 -27.07 -10.87
N SER A 170 0.77 -27.72 -9.73
CA SER A 170 1.79 -28.35 -8.94
C SER A 170 1.38 -29.78 -8.60
N GLU A 171 2.32 -30.70 -8.65
CA GLU A 171 2.11 -32.13 -8.43
C GLU A 171 3.16 -32.71 -7.48
N GLU A 172 2.73 -33.59 -6.57
CA GLU A 172 3.67 -34.41 -5.82
C GLU A 172 4.17 -35.57 -6.71
N ALA A 173 5.48 -35.82 -6.67
CA ALA A 173 6.09 -36.96 -7.31
C ALA A 173 5.81 -38.24 -6.50
N ILE A 174 5.66 -39.37 -7.21
CA ILE A 174 5.47 -40.70 -6.61
C ILE A 174 6.70 -41.07 -5.76
N VAL A 175 7.89 -40.76 -6.26
CA VAL A 175 9.15 -40.93 -5.53
C VAL A 175 9.55 -39.56 -4.97
N LYS A 176 9.52 -39.43 -3.64
CA LYS A 176 9.81 -38.17 -2.92
C LYS A 176 11.32 -37.88 -2.88
N ASN A 177 11.88 -37.54 -4.04
CA ASN A 177 13.26 -37.06 -4.18
C ASN A 177 13.23 -35.72 -4.92
N TYR A 178 13.11 -34.62 -4.17
CA TYR A 178 12.91 -33.29 -4.73
C TYR A 178 14.20 -32.48 -4.71
N SER A 179 14.41 -31.69 -5.76
CA SER A 179 15.49 -30.70 -5.82
C SER A 179 14.93 -29.39 -6.36
N LEU A 180 15.22 -28.31 -5.64
CA LEU A 180 14.90 -26.96 -6.06
C LEU A 180 16.09 -26.39 -6.83
N LEU A 181 15.89 -26.13 -8.12
CA LEU A 181 16.93 -25.64 -9.02
C LEU A 181 16.91 -24.12 -9.02
N TYR A 182 18.01 -23.50 -8.57
CA TYR A 182 18.24 -22.07 -8.67
C TYR A 182 19.03 -21.74 -9.92
N PHE A 183 18.52 -20.79 -10.71
CA PHE A 183 19.15 -20.33 -11.95
C PHE A 183 19.70 -18.92 -11.75
N GLU A 184 20.88 -18.64 -12.31
CA GLU A 184 21.34 -17.26 -12.44
C GLU A 184 20.50 -16.52 -13.49
N LYS A 185 20.64 -15.19 -13.58
CA LYS A 185 19.74 -14.34 -14.37
C LYS A 185 19.59 -14.80 -15.83
N GLU A 186 20.69 -15.10 -16.51
CA GLU A 186 20.69 -15.53 -17.92
C GLU A 186 19.88 -16.82 -18.13
N GLU A 187 20.12 -17.85 -17.31
CA GLU A 187 19.38 -19.10 -17.37
C GLU A 187 17.93 -18.94 -16.93
N SER A 188 17.65 -18.07 -15.95
CA SER A 188 16.29 -17.75 -15.51
C SER A 188 15.46 -17.12 -16.64
N GLU A 189 16.03 -16.17 -17.38
CA GLU A 189 15.38 -15.55 -18.54
C GLU A 189 15.21 -16.52 -19.71
N LEU A 190 16.16 -17.44 -19.90
CA LEU A 190 16.01 -18.53 -20.87
C LEU A 190 14.79 -19.40 -20.53
N ILE A 191 14.65 -19.79 -19.26
CA ILE A 191 13.52 -20.59 -18.77
C ILE A 191 12.20 -19.84 -18.98
N TYR A 192 12.14 -18.55 -18.67
CA TYR A 192 10.97 -17.71 -18.94
C TYR A 192 10.59 -17.70 -20.43
N ASN A 193 11.56 -17.46 -21.32
CA ASN A 193 11.29 -17.40 -22.76
C ASN A 193 10.82 -18.75 -23.34
N ILE A 194 11.34 -19.87 -22.83
CA ILE A 194 10.88 -21.21 -23.19
C ILE A 194 9.46 -21.45 -22.68
N TYR A 195 9.16 -21.03 -21.45
CA TYR A 195 7.83 -21.12 -20.87
C TYR A 195 6.80 -20.35 -21.70
N GLU A 196 7.11 -19.12 -22.10
CA GLU A 196 6.22 -18.29 -22.93
C GLU A 196 6.09 -18.81 -24.37
N GLY A 197 7.06 -19.61 -24.85
CA GLY A 197 7.11 -20.11 -26.22
C GLY A 197 7.83 -19.18 -27.20
N ASN A 198 8.57 -18.19 -26.69
CA ASN A 198 9.29 -17.19 -27.49
C ASN A 198 10.60 -17.72 -28.08
N LYS A 199 11.06 -18.90 -27.65
CA LYS A 199 12.33 -19.47 -28.07
C LYS A 199 12.21 -20.96 -28.34
N ASP A 200 12.77 -21.38 -29.47
CA ASP A 200 12.81 -22.79 -29.85
C ASP A 200 13.73 -23.61 -28.93
N ILE A 201 13.33 -24.86 -28.72
CA ILE A 201 14.05 -25.81 -27.86
C ILE A 201 15.29 -26.31 -28.63
N THR A 202 16.41 -25.62 -28.46
CA THR A 202 17.73 -26.03 -28.99
C THR A 202 18.47 -26.95 -28.02
N LYS A 203 19.34 -27.82 -28.53
CA LYS A 203 20.34 -28.51 -27.69
C LYS A 203 21.31 -27.48 -27.13
N GLY A 204 21.46 -27.45 -25.82
CA GLY A 204 22.39 -26.55 -25.11
C GLY A 204 22.69 -27.10 -23.72
N PHE A 205 23.59 -26.43 -23.01
CA PHE A 205 23.81 -26.66 -21.58
C PHE A 205 22.91 -25.72 -20.77
N ILE A 206 22.47 -26.17 -19.59
CA ILE A 206 21.85 -25.32 -18.59
C ILE A 206 22.62 -25.43 -17.28
N LYS A 207 22.94 -24.27 -16.71
CA LYS A 207 23.65 -24.14 -15.44
C LYS A 207 22.66 -23.85 -14.33
N PHE A 208 22.82 -24.50 -13.18
CA PHE A 208 22.00 -24.25 -12.01
C PHE A 208 22.68 -24.71 -10.73
N HIS A 209 22.24 -24.18 -9.60
CA HIS A 209 22.53 -24.73 -8.27
C HIS A 209 21.39 -25.67 -7.87
N SER A 210 21.73 -26.88 -7.43
CA SER A 210 20.75 -27.89 -7.01
C SER A 210 20.60 -27.88 -5.49
N LEU A 211 19.41 -27.55 -5.00
CA LEU A 211 19.11 -27.44 -3.57
C LEU A 211 18.14 -28.58 -3.17
N PRO A 212 18.61 -29.68 -2.55
CA PRO A 212 17.75 -30.83 -2.22
C PRO A 212 16.68 -30.48 -1.16
N ILE A 213 15.41 -30.75 -1.46
CA ILE A 213 14.28 -30.51 -0.55
C ILE A 213 13.88 -31.83 0.13
N LEU A 214 13.85 -31.84 1.46
CA LEU A 214 13.54 -33.05 2.25
C LEU A 214 12.07 -33.45 2.11
N GLN A 215 11.18 -32.47 2.06
CA GLN A 215 9.74 -32.70 2.02
C GLN A 215 9.02 -31.62 1.23
N PHE A 216 8.25 -32.03 0.24
CA PHE A 216 7.31 -31.19 -0.48
C PHE A 216 5.91 -31.78 -0.36
N GLU A 217 4.95 -30.95 0.04
CA GLU A 217 3.56 -31.34 0.26
C GLU A 217 2.60 -30.34 -0.36
N ILE A 218 1.54 -30.85 -0.98
CA ILE A 218 0.45 -30.05 -1.51
C ILE A 218 -0.78 -30.30 -0.63
N LYS A 219 -1.27 -29.24 0.02
CA LYS A 219 -2.47 -29.29 0.84
C LYS A 219 -3.67 -28.72 0.09
N GLU A 220 -4.83 -29.32 0.31
CA GLU A 220 -6.10 -28.74 -0.08
C GLU A 220 -6.45 -27.60 0.90
N VAL A 221 -7.21 -26.62 0.43
CA VAL A 221 -7.64 -25.49 1.25
C VAL A 221 -8.95 -25.85 1.93
N GLU A 222 -8.89 -26.06 3.25
CA GLU A 222 -10.06 -26.42 4.04
C GLU A 222 -10.96 -25.21 4.31
N GLU A 223 -12.27 -25.43 4.32
CA GLU A 223 -13.25 -24.44 4.76
C GLU A 223 -13.30 -24.39 6.28
N THR A 224 -13.28 -23.17 6.84
CA THR A 224 -13.38 -22.97 8.29
C THR A 224 -14.76 -22.48 8.70
N SER A 225 -15.24 -23.00 9.84
CA SER A 225 -16.42 -22.49 10.53
C SER A 225 -16.16 -21.22 11.33
N MET A 226 -14.89 -20.82 11.47
CA MET A 226 -14.54 -19.62 12.19
C MET A 226 -14.87 -18.37 11.36
N PRO A 227 -15.58 -17.38 11.91
CA PRO A 227 -15.89 -16.18 11.16
C PRO A 227 -14.64 -15.34 10.91
N LEU A 228 -14.56 -14.73 9.73
CA LEU A 228 -13.63 -13.64 9.45
C LEU A 228 -14.26 -12.33 9.90
N ALA A 229 -13.62 -11.64 10.85
CA ALA A 229 -14.02 -10.31 11.26
C ALA A 229 -13.37 -9.27 10.34
N ILE A 230 -14.17 -8.35 9.80
CA ILE A 230 -13.74 -7.26 8.93
C ILE A 230 -14.24 -5.95 9.53
N ASP A 231 -13.31 -5.04 9.79
CA ASP A 231 -13.60 -3.65 10.08
C ASP A 231 -13.47 -2.82 8.81
N PHE A 232 -14.61 -2.54 8.16
CA PHE A 232 -14.66 -1.81 6.90
C PHE A 232 -14.74 -0.29 7.17
N GLY A 233 -13.59 0.35 7.36
CA GLY A 233 -13.47 1.78 7.60
C GLY A 233 -13.49 2.66 6.34
N THR A 234 -13.61 3.97 6.53
CA THR A 234 -13.60 4.98 5.45
C THR A 234 -12.20 5.12 4.82
N SER A 235 -11.16 5.15 5.64
CA SER A 235 -9.78 5.31 5.19
C SER A 235 -9.04 3.99 5.05
N ASN A 236 -9.19 3.10 6.03
CA ASN A 236 -8.53 1.79 6.06
C ASN A 236 -9.53 0.73 6.49
N THR A 237 -9.27 -0.49 6.06
CA THR A 237 -9.95 -1.71 6.45
C THR A 237 -8.96 -2.60 7.17
N THR A 238 -9.43 -3.25 8.22
CA THR A 238 -8.68 -4.28 8.93
C THR A 238 -9.48 -5.57 8.90
N ALA A 239 -8.82 -6.71 8.76
CA ALA A 239 -9.50 -8.01 8.84
C ALA A 239 -8.68 -8.95 9.72
N GLY A 240 -9.35 -9.90 10.37
CA GLY A 240 -8.66 -10.81 11.27
C GLY A 240 -9.54 -11.91 11.83
N ILE A 241 -8.90 -12.79 12.57
CA ILE A 241 -9.51 -13.94 13.23
C ILE A 241 -9.06 -14.02 14.68
N TYR A 242 -9.90 -14.61 15.51
CA TYR A 242 -9.54 -14.99 16.86
C TYR A 242 -9.22 -16.49 16.90
N ILE A 243 -7.97 -16.83 17.17
CA ILE A 243 -7.48 -18.21 17.24
C ILE A 243 -7.75 -18.78 18.63
N ASN A 244 -8.68 -19.73 18.68
CA ASN A 244 -8.73 -20.69 19.78
C ASN A 244 -7.67 -21.78 19.53
N LYS A 245 -6.70 -21.91 20.46
CA LYS A 245 -5.52 -22.80 20.33
C LYS A 245 -5.90 -24.24 19.96
N GLU A 246 -7.01 -24.76 20.46
CA GLU A 246 -7.45 -26.15 20.21
C GLU A 246 -7.97 -26.40 18.78
N LYS A 247 -8.66 -25.42 18.17
CA LYS A 247 -9.27 -25.56 16.82
C LYS A 247 -8.33 -25.21 15.67
N PHE A 248 -7.31 -24.37 15.92
CA PHE A 248 -6.46 -23.87 14.84
C PHE A 248 -5.21 -24.74 14.60
N LEU A 249 -4.74 -25.46 15.62
CA LEU A 249 -3.65 -26.44 15.47
C LEU A 249 -4.05 -27.58 14.51
N SER A 250 -5.33 -27.98 14.49
CA SER A 250 -5.82 -28.98 13.53
C SER A 250 -5.88 -28.48 12.08
N LEU A 251 -6.01 -27.16 11.85
CA LEU A 251 -6.09 -26.55 10.52
C LEU A 251 -4.71 -26.21 9.94
N ASN A 252 -3.73 -25.96 10.81
CA ASN A 252 -2.38 -25.55 10.41
C ASN A 252 -1.31 -26.34 11.19
N ASN A 253 -1.03 -27.56 10.73
CA ASN A 253 0.20 -28.31 11.06
C ASN A 253 1.44 -27.58 10.48
N ARG A 254 1.75 -26.40 10.99
CA ARG A 254 3.07 -25.77 10.85
C ARG A 254 3.84 -26.01 12.15
N ASP A 255 5.07 -26.47 12.00
CA ASP A 255 5.99 -26.74 13.10
C ASP A 255 6.10 -25.56 14.07
N GLU A 256 6.20 -25.90 15.36
CA GLU A 256 6.36 -25.01 16.52
C GLU A 256 7.70 -24.23 16.52
N SER A 257 8.36 -24.05 15.38
CA SER A 257 9.71 -23.47 15.29
C SER A 257 9.74 -21.96 15.02
N ASN A 258 8.71 -21.23 15.44
CA ASN A 258 8.85 -19.79 15.68
C ASN A 258 8.65 -19.58 17.18
N GLU A 259 9.72 -19.14 17.86
CA GLU A 259 9.77 -18.73 19.27
C GLU A 259 8.86 -17.52 19.60
N ASP A 260 7.69 -17.40 18.97
CA ASP A 260 6.65 -16.46 19.37
C ASP A 260 5.63 -17.18 20.27
N ALA A 261 6.10 -17.68 21.41
CA ALA A 261 5.27 -18.24 22.47
C ALA A 261 4.31 -17.20 23.09
N ASN A 262 4.32 -15.94 22.61
CA ASN A 262 3.45 -14.83 22.99
C ASN A 262 2.54 -14.33 21.85
N LYS A 263 2.10 -15.20 20.92
CA LYS A 263 1.10 -14.76 19.92
C LYS A 263 -0.23 -14.41 20.60
N SER A 264 -0.62 -13.14 20.44
CA SER A 264 -1.99 -12.66 20.64
C SER A 264 -2.97 -13.66 20.02
N GLN A 265 -4.03 -13.97 20.75
CA GLN A 265 -5.12 -14.82 20.24
C GLN A 265 -5.75 -14.20 18.99
N VAL A 266 -5.64 -12.89 18.80
CA VAL A 266 -6.07 -12.20 17.59
C VAL A 266 -4.96 -12.21 16.55
N ARG A 267 -5.27 -12.67 15.33
CA ARG A 267 -4.38 -12.54 14.17
C ARG A 267 -5.04 -11.69 13.10
N LEU A 268 -4.31 -10.70 12.62
CA LEU A 268 -4.75 -9.77 11.59
C LEU A 268 -4.21 -10.20 10.22
N VAL A 269 -4.93 -9.81 9.18
CA VAL A 269 -4.48 -9.91 7.79
C VAL A 269 -3.46 -8.82 7.55
N GLU A 270 -2.23 -9.21 7.23
CA GLU A 270 -1.14 -8.28 6.96
C GLU A 270 -0.86 -8.21 5.46
N ILE A 271 -0.59 -7.00 4.97
CA ILE A 271 -0.20 -6.74 3.57
C ILE A 271 1.05 -5.87 3.50
N LEU A 272 1.72 -5.87 2.35
CA LEU A 272 2.90 -5.08 2.07
C LEU A 272 2.49 -3.68 1.60
N ASP A 273 2.98 -2.65 2.27
CA ASP A 273 2.86 -1.28 1.79
C ASP A 273 3.80 -1.07 0.59
N THR A 274 3.24 -1.22 -0.60
CA THR A 274 3.97 -1.09 -1.88
C THR A 274 4.24 0.36 -2.29
N THR A 275 3.73 1.34 -1.52
CA THR A 275 3.92 2.77 -1.78
C THR A 275 5.23 3.31 -1.23
N LYS A 276 5.89 2.56 -0.35
CA LYS A 276 7.19 2.91 0.24
C LYS A 276 8.33 2.21 -0.48
N ASP A 277 9.50 2.85 -0.48
CA ASP A 277 10.73 2.30 -1.08
C ASP A 277 11.25 1.08 -0.31
N TYR A 278 10.96 1.02 1.01
CA TYR A 278 11.14 -0.16 1.84
C TYR A 278 9.78 -0.78 2.14
N GLY A 279 9.67 -2.08 1.94
CA GLY A 279 8.48 -2.85 2.23
C GLY A 279 8.18 -2.82 3.72
N LYS A 280 7.08 -2.17 4.11
CA LYS A 280 6.53 -2.25 5.46
C LYS A 280 5.33 -3.19 5.44
N ILE A 281 5.38 -4.26 6.22
CA ILE A 281 4.22 -5.11 6.48
C ILE A 281 3.32 -4.40 7.50
N THR A 282 2.01 -4.36 7.23
CA THR A 282 1.03 -3.64 8.05
C THR A 282 -0.32 -4.33 8.00
N PRO A 283 -1.09 -4.34 9.11
CA PRO A 283 -2.47 -4.83 9.13
C PRO A 283 -3.49 -3.81 8.58
N LEU A 284 -3.06 -2.55 8.37
CA LEU A 284 -3.92 -1.50 7.83
C LEU A 284 -3.98 -1.58 6.32
N ILE A 285 -5.15 -1.90 5.77
CA ILE A 285 -5.39 -2.04 4.34
C ILE A 285 -6.15 -0.82 3.83
N PRO A 286 -5.57 0.07 3.00
CA PRO A 286 -6.30 1.23 2.51
C PRO A 286 -7.60 0.88 1.79
N SER A 287 -8.68 1.61 2.08
CA SER A 287 -10.01 1.43 1.48
C SER A 287 -10.11 2.14 0.13
N VAL A 288 -9.23 1.73 -0.78
CA VAL A 288 -9.01 2.37 -2.08
C VAL A 288 -9.16 1.35 -3.20
N VAL A 289 -9.86 1.76 -4.27
CA VAL A 289 -10.10 0.93 -5.46
C VAL A 289 -9.78 1.73 -6.70
N ALA A 290 -9.01 1.17 -7.63
CA ALA A 290 -8.76 1.74 -8.95
C ALA A 290 -9.16 0.78 -10.07
N ILE A 291 -9.48 1.32 -11.25
CA ILE A 291 -9.87 0.55 -12.44
C ILE A 291 -8.64 0.28 -13.30
N ARG A 292 -8.19 -0.97 -13.36
CA ARG A 292 -7.01 -1.37 -14.14
C ARG A 292 -7.31 -1.35 -15.64
N SER A 293 -8.32 -2.10 -16.04
CA SER A 293 -8.71 -2.32 -17.43
C SER A 293 -10.21 -2.61 -17.51
N ILE A 294 -10.85 -2.19 -18.61
CA ILE A 294 -12.26 -2.50 -18.89
C ILE A 294 -12.31 -3.48 -20.06
N GLY A 295 -12.66 -4.73 -19.79
CA GLY A 295 -12.91 -5.77 -20.79
C GLY A 295 -14.27 -5.61 -21.47
N GLU A 296 -14.63 -6.56 -22.32
CA GLU A 296 -15.99 -6.64 -22.90
C GLU A 296 -17.02 -7.12 -21.86
N GLU A 297 -16.64 -8.11 -21.05
CA GLU A 297 -17.53 -8.74 -20.08
C GLU A 297 -17.16 -8.47 -18.62
N ASN A 298 -15.90 -8.10 -18.34
CA ASN A 298 -15.38 -7.95 -16.98
C ASN A 298 -14.52 -6.70 -16.80
N ILE A 299 -14.43 -6.23 -15.56
CA ILE A 299 -13.64 -5.07 -15.17
C ILE A 299 -12.56 -5.54 -14.21
N GLU A 300 -11.31 -5.20 -14.51
CA GLU A 300 -10.19 -5.52 -13.64
C GLU A 300 -9.94 -4.36 -12.67
N TYR A 301 -9.76 -4.69 -11.40
CA TYR A 301 -9.56 -3.74 -10.32
C TYR A 301 -8.14 -3.84 -9.75
N ILE A 302 -7.68 -2.72 -9.17
CA ILE A 302 -6.49 -2.64 -8.32
C ILE A 302 -6.95 -2.14 -6.95
N PHE A 303 -6.35 -2.65 -5.87
CA PHE A 303 -6.80 -2.35 -4.51
C PHE A 303 -5.69 -1.80 -3.63
N ALA A 304 -6.09 -1.13 -2.56
CA ALA A 304 -5.23 -0.77 -1.43
C ALA A 304 -3.95 -0.04 -1.85
N TYR A 305 -2.79 -0.46 -1.32
CA TYR A 305 -1.50 0.17 -1.62
C TYR A 305 -1.12 0.09 -3.10
N ASP A 306 -1.51 -0.97 -3.81
CA ASP A 306 -1.23 -1.09 -5.25
C ASP A 306 -2.02 -0.07 -6.06
N ALA A 307 -3.28 0.21 -5.69
CA ALA A 307 -4.07 1.26 -6.33
C ALA A 307 -3.45 2.65 -6.11
N ILE A 308 -2.98 2.92 -4.89
CA ILE A 308 -2.29 4.17 -4.52
C ILE A 308 -0.94 4.29 -5.26
N LYS A 309 -0.17 3.21 -5.33
CA LYS A 309 1.11 3.19 -6.05
C LYS A 309 0.91 3.48 -7.52
N GLU A 310 -0.12 2.88 -8.12
CA GLU A 310 -0.42 3.06 -9.53
C GLU A 310 -0.89 4.48 -9.84
N SER A 311 -1.72 5.08 -8.97
CA SER A 311 -2.12 6.49 -9.12
C SER A 311 -0.94 7.45 -8.96
N LYS A 312 0.03 7.12 -8.08
CA LYS A 312 1.23 7.94 -7.89
C LYS A 312 2.14 7.96 -9.12
N ARG A 313 2.13 6.91 -9.94
CA ARG A 313 2.96 6.79 -11.15
C ARG A 313 2.39 7.52 -12.36
N SER A 314 1.10 7.83 -12.37
CA SER A 314 0.44 8.56 -13.45
C SER A 314 0.56 10.06 -13.22
N TYR A 315 1.30 10.75 -14.08
CA TYR A 315 1.73 12.12 -13.78
C TYR A 315 0.81 13.23 -14.26
N ILE A 316 0.02 13.09 -15.33
CA ILE A 316 -0.82 14.21 -15.78
C ILE A 316 -2.09 13.84 -16.59
N ASP A 317 -2.31 12.62 -17.14
CA ASP A 317 -3.48 12.45 -18.03
C ASP A 317 -4.02 11.03 -18.34
N ASP A 318 -4.00 10.08 -17.40
CA ASP A 318 -4.15 8.66 -17.81
C ASP A 318 -5.56 8.09 -17.74
N GLY A 319 -6.60 8.86 -17.43
CA GLY A 319 -7.96 8.31 -17.39
C GLY A 319 -8.21 7.24 -16.31
N LEU A 320 -7.20 6.86 -15.52
CA LEU A 320 -7.34 5.91 -14.42
C LEU A 320 -8.34 6.42 -13.38
N THR A 321 -9.47 5.73 -13.25
CA THR A 321 -10.45 6.03 -12.22
C THR A 321 -10.05 5.37 -10.92
N ILE A 322 -9.96 6.18 -9.85
CA ILE A 322 -9.64 5.76 -8.49
C ILE A 322 -10.68 6.31 -7.52
N PHE A 323 -11.06 5.49 -6.56
CA PHE A 323 -12.06 5.77 -5.56
C PHE A 323 -11.46 5.62 -4.17
N TYR A 324 -11.71 6.62 -3.35
CA TYR A 324 -11.40 6.68 -1.93
C TYR A 324 -12.73 6.75 -1.16
N ASP A 325 -12.69 6.41 0.12
CA ASP A 325 -13.84 6.56 1.04
C ASP A 325 -15.11 5.82 0.55
N ILE A 326 -14.91 4.60 0.06
CA ILE A 326 -16.00 3.78 -0.49
C ILE A 326 -17.00 3.29 0.58
N LYS A 327 -16.68 3.38 1.88
CA LYS A 327 -17.62 3.08 2.98
C LYS A 327 -18.82 4.04 2.97
N ARG A 328 -18.63 5.32 2.63
CA ARG A 328 -19.73 6.30 2.55
C ARG A 328 -20.81 5.93 1.55
N TRP A 329 -20.46 5.14 0.53
CA TRP A 329 -21.39 4.70 -0.50
C TRP A 329 -22.39 3.64 -0.05
N VAL A 330 -22.24 3.08 1.14
CA VAL A 330 -23.20 2.13 1.70
C VAL A 330 -24.59 2.76 1.86
N SER A 331 -24.68 4.09 2.00
CA SER A 331 -25.98 4.77 2.09
C SER A 331 -26.72 4.91 0.74
N ASP A 332 -26.01 4.84 -0.38
CA ASP A 332 -26.52 5.02 -1.76
C ASP A 332 -25.85 4.08 -2.76
N PHE A 333 -25.71 2.80 -2.38
CA PHE A 333 -24.92 1.79 -3.09
C PHE A 333 -25.42 1.44 -4.51
N GLU A 334 -26.67 1.80 -4.84
CA GLU A 334 -27.24 1.64 -6.18
C GLU A 334 -26.83 2.74 -7.17
N LYS A 335 -26.27 3.85 -6.68
CA LYS A 335 -25.85 4.95 -7.55
C LYS A 335 -24.73 4.47 -8.48
N VAL A 336 -24.78 4.95 -9.72
CA VAL A 336 -23.87 4.58 -10.79
C VAL A 336 -22.77 5.64 -10.94
N GLU A 337 -21.52 5.18 -11.05
CA GLU A 337 -20.35 6.00 -11.31
C GLU A 337 -19.83 5.76 -12.72
N LYS A 338 -19.42 6.83 -13.40
CA LYS A 338 -18.68 6.72 -14.66
C LYS A 338 -17.24 6.38 -14.34
N VAL A 339 -16.74 5.29 -14.92
CA VAL A 339 -15.36 4.86 -14.80
C VAL A 339 -14.65 4.91 -16.14
N ILE A 340 -13.34 5.08 -16.08
CA ILE A 340 -12.42 5.11 -17.20
C ILE A 340 -11.16 4.31 -16.78
N ASP A 341 -10.61 3.53 -17.71
CA ASP A 341 -9.35 2.81 -17.51
C ASP A 341 -8.15 3.56 -18.11
N LYS A 342 -6.95 2.98 -17.97
CA LYS A 342 -5.70 3.56 -18.51
C LYS A 342 -5.66 3.69 -20.03
N SER A 343 -6.44 2.89 -20.74
CA SER A 343 -6.54 2.94 -22.21
C SER A 343 -7.53 4.02 -22.69
N GLY A 344 -8.23 4.66 -21.76
CA GLY A 344 -9.27 5.64 -22.05
C GLY A 344 -10.64 5.03 -22.35
N LYS A 345 -10.80 3.71 -22.21
CA LYS A 345 -12.12 3.05 -22.33
C LYS A 345 -12.96 3.44 -21.13
N ALA A 346 -14.24 3.72 -21.36
CA ALA A 346 -15.15 4.19 -20.34
C ALA A 346 -16.39 3.30 -20.23
N THR A 347 -16.90 3.13 -19.01
CA THR A 347 -18.17 2.45 -18.74
C THR A 347 -18.83 3.02 -17.47
N PHE A 348 -19.97 2.48 -17.09
CA PHE A 348 -20.73 2.87 -15.92
C PHE A 348 -20.90 1.66 -14.98
N ILE A 349 -20.65 1.84 -13.68
CA ILE A 349 -20.74 0.76 -12.68
C ILE A 349 -21.50 1.26 -11.45
N ALA A 350 -22.42 0.44 -10.93
CA ALA A 350 -23.04 0.70 -9.64
C ALA A 350 -22.04 0.55 -8.47
N ARG A 351 -22.10 1.45 -7.49
CA ARG A 351 -21.19 1.49 -6.33
C ARG A 351 -21.11 0.15 -5.60
N LYS A 352 -22.22 -0.60 -5.48
CA LYS A 352 -22.25 -1.93 -4.86
C LYS A 352 -21.28 -2.93 -5.47
N TYR A 353 -21.03 -2.91 -6.78
CA TYR A 353 -20.09 -3.82 -7.42
C TYR A 353 -18.63 -3.45 -7.11
N ILE A 354 -18.34 -2.17 -6.92
CA ILE A 354 -17.01 -1.70 -6.49
C ILE A 354 -16.75 -2.13 -5.04
N ILE A 355 -17.74 -1.97 -4.16
CA ILE A 355 -17.67 -2.43 -2.76
C ILE A 355 -17.52 -3.96 -2.73
N LYS A 356 -18.30 -4.70 -3.53
CA LYS A 356 -18.18 -6.16 -3.66
C LYS A 356 -16.77 -6.58 -4.04
N ALA A 357 -16.19 -5.95 -5.06
CA ALA A 357 -14.85 -6.25 -5.53
C ALA A 357 -13.80 -6.03 -4.43
N TYR A 358 -13.92 -4.92 -3.68
CA TYR A 358 -13.02 -4.62 -2.56
C TYR A 358 -13.15 -5.62 -1.41
N LEU A 359 -14.36 -5.91 -0.93
CA LEU A 359 -14.56 -6.87 0.17
C LEU A 359 -14.14 -8.28 -0.22
N THR A 360 -14.39 -8.69 -1.47
CA THR A 360 -13.90 -9.98 -2.00
C THR A 360 -12.38 -10.02 -2.03
N TYR A 361 -11.72 -8.90 -2.36
CA TYR A 361 -10.27 -8.78 -2.23
C TYR A 361 -9.81 -8.94 -0.78
N ILE A 362 -10.46 -8.32 0.20
CA ILE A 362 -10.10 -8.49 1.62
C ILE A 362 -10.25 -9.94 2.08
N ILE A 363 -11.34 -10.61 1.70
CA ILE A 363 -11.56 -12.03 2.01
C ILE A 363 -10.52 -12.92 1.33
N SER A 364 -10.18 -12.65 0.06
CA SER A 364 -9.11 -13.39 -0.63
C SER A 364 -7.76 -13.17 0.04
N GLN A 365 -7.50 -11.95 0.53
CA GLN A 365 -6.30 -11.67 1.30
C GLN A 365 -6.28 -12.49 2.60
N ALA A 366 -7.41 -12.61 3.31
CA ALA A 366 -7.52 -13.44 4.50
C ALA A 366 -7.29 -14.94 4.19
N ASN A 367 -7.94 -15.47 3.15
CA ASN A 367 -7.76 -16.86 2.72
C ASN A 367 -6.28 -17.17 2.45
N GLN A 368 -5.59 -16.24 1.77
CA GLN A 368 -4.18 -16.34 1.43
C GLN A 368 -3.25 -16.29 2.65
N ARG A 369 -3.60 -15.53 3.69
CA ARG A 369 -2.83 -15.37 4.94
C ARG A 369 -3.03 -16.53 5.91
N PHE A 370 -4.26 -17.03 6.02
CA PHE A 370 -4.62 -18.08 6.98
C PHE A 370 -4.63 -19.49 6.36
N LYS A 371 -4.51 -19.58 5.03
CA LYS A 371 -4.51 -20.81 4.22
C LYS A 371 -5.75 -21.68 4.42
N CYS A 372 -6.90 -21.02 4.56
CA CYS A 372 -8.22 -21.64 4.67
C CYS A 372 -9.25 -20.82 3.86
N LYS A 373 -10.46 -21.36 3.68
CA LYS A 373 -11.60 -20.64 3.09
C LYS A 373 -12.58 -20.22 4.16
N PHE A 374 -12.88 -18.94 4.24
CA PHE A 374 -13.92 -18.43 5.16
C PHE A 374 -15.30 -18.54 4.55
N LYS A 375 -16.24 -19.16 5.27
CA LYS A 375 -17.66 -19.18 4.92
C LYS A 375 -18.48 -18.13 5.66
N HIS A 376 -18.14 -17.90 6.92
CA HIS A 376 -18.81 -16.95 7.80
C HIS A 376 -18.05 -15.62 7.81
N ILE A 377 -18.77 -14.53 7.57
CA ILE A 377 -18.22 -13.18 7.50
C ILE A 377 -18.94 -12.31 8.51
N TYR A 378 -18.15 -11.63 9.33
CA TYR A 378 -18.61 -10.63 10.28
C TYR A 378 -18.05 -9.28 9.88
N ILE A 379 -18.90 -8.27 9.68
CA ILE A 379 -18.47 -6.91 9.33
C ILE A 379 -18.99 -5.92 10.38
N SER A 380 -18.10 -5.14 10.98
CA SER A 380 -18.49 -4.05 11.89
C SER A 380 -19.36 -3.02 11.15
N CYS A 381 -20.36 -2.47 11.85
CA CYS A 381 -21.29 -1.51 11.27
C CYS A 381 -21.57 -0.38 12.26
N PRO A 382 -21.77 0.87 11.78
CA PRO A 382 -22.21 1.97 12.64
C PRO A 382 -23.59 1.73 13.24
N SER A 383 -23.77 2.07 14.52
CA SER A 383 -25.02 1.94 15.29
C SER A 383 -26.29 2.37 14.55
N LYS A 384 -26.27 3.55 13.92
CA LYS A 384 -27.44 4.16 13.26
C LYS A 384 -27.82 3.54 11.91
N GLN A 385 -26.88 2.87 11.22
CA GLN A 385 -27.07 2.43 9.82
C GLN A 385 -27.04 0.90 9.63
N LYS A 386 -27.13 0.12 10.72
CA LYS A 386 -27.05 -1.35 10.71
C LYS A 386 -27.89 -2.00 9.60
N TYR A 387 -29.16 -1.62 9.45
CA TYR A 387 -30.04 -2.20 8.43
C TYR A 387 -29.53 -2.00 6.99
N LYS A 388 -29.05 -0.79 6.65
CA LYS A 388 -28.56 -0.49 5.28
C LYS A 388 -27.26 -1.23 4.99
N PHE A 389 -26.34 -1.23 5.94
CA PHE A 389 -25.07 -1.96 5.82
C PHE A 389 -25.34 -3.45 5.63
N HIS A 390 -26.20 -4.01 6.47
CA HIS A 390 -26.53 -5.43 6.42
C HIS A 390 -27.23 -5.84 5.12
N SER A 391 -28.21 -5.04 4.69
CA SER A 391 -28.92 -5.25 3.41
C SER A 391 -27.94 -5.28 2.24
N LEU A 392 -26.99 -4.34 2.20
CA LEU A 392 -25.95 -4.32 1.18
C LEU A 392 -25.07 -5.57 1.27
N PHE A 393 -24.47 -5.84 2.42
CA PHE A 393 -23.50 -6.94 2.56
C PHE A 393 -24.10 -8.30 2.22
N LYS A 394 -25.35 -8.56 2.63
CA LYS A 394 -26.08 -9.77 2.25
C LYS A 394 -26.31 -9.87 0.74
N GLU A 395 -26.57 -8.76 0.07
CA GLU A 395 -26.74 -8.72 -1.38
C GLU A 395 -25.41 -8.99 -2.11
N ILE A 396 -24.34 -8.29 -1.73
CA ILE A 396 -23.08 -8.35 -2.46
C ILE A 396 -22.22 -9.57 -2.11
N LEU A 397 -22.31 -10.08 -0.87
CA LEU A 397 -21.61 -11.27 -0.37
C LEU A 397 -22.56 -12.47 -0.25
N ASN A 398 -23.47 -12.64 -1.19
CA ASN A 398 -24.44 -13.74 -1.25
C ASN A 398 -23.82 -15.16 -1.24
N ASP A 399 -22.56 -15.29 -1.63
CA ASP A 399 -21.80 -16.56 -1.56
C ASP A 399 -21.35 -16.91 -0.13
N TYR A 400 -21.46 -15.97 0.82
CA TYR A 400 -21.02 -16.08 2.21
C TYR A 400 -22.20 -16.04 3.19
N VAL A 401 -21.98 -16.56 4.39
CA VAL A 401 -22.91 -16.40 5.51
C VAL A 401 -22.51 -15.12 6.25
N VAL A 402 -23.23 -14.03 6.01
CA VAL A 402 -23.04 -12.76 6.73
C VAL A 402 -23.79 -12.83 8.05
N GLU A 403 -23.09 -12.70 9.17
CA GLU A 403 -23.65 -12.82 10.51
C GLU A 403 -24.65 -11.67 10.83
N GLU A 404 -25.88 -12.00 11.23
CA GLU A 404 -26.97 -11.00 11.45
C GLU A 404 -27.37 -10.83 12.94
N GLU A 405 -27.29 -11.88 13.75
CA GLU A 405 -27.92 -11.93 15.07
C GLU A 405 -27.12 -11.21 16.17
N ASN A 406 -25.79 -11.06 16.00
CA ASN A 406 -24.89 -10.52 17.02
C ASN A 406 -23.96 -9.42 16.46
N ILE A 407 -24.50 -8.51 15.64
CA ILE A 407 -23.72 -7.40 15.06
C ILE A 407 -23.39 -6.38 16.15
N LEU A 408 -22.13 -6.43 16.61
CA LEU A 408 -21.54 -5.41 17.46
C LEU A 408 -21.46 -4.09 16.69
N ASP A 409 -21.82 -3.04 17.41
CA ASP A 409 -21.53 -1.68 17.00
C ASP A 409 -20.02 -1.42 17.07
N GLU A 410 -19.51 -0.57 16.19
CA GLU A 410 -18.08 -0.17 16.15
C GLU A 410 -17.63 0.35 17.52
N SER A 411 -18.46 1.18 18.18
CA SER A 411 -18.20 1.66 19.54
C SER A 411 -18.19 0.54 20.58
N ALA A 412 -19.09 -0.44 20.48
CA ALA A 412 -19.18 -1.53 21.45
C ALA A 412 -17.98 -2.49 21.37
N ALA A 413 -17.43 -2.69 20.16
CA ALA A 413 -16.28 -3.57 19.95
C ALA A 413 -15.05 -3.14 20.77
N VAL A 414 -14.83 -1.83 20.92
CA VAL A 414 -13.71 -1.26 21.72
C VAL A 414 -13.80 -1.68 23.19
N LEU A 415 -15.01 -1.77 23.75
CA LEU A 415 -15.20 -2.11 25.16
C LEU A 415 -14.79 -3.52 25.50
N TYR A 416 -14.93 -4.47 24.58
CA TYR A 416 -14.58 -5.87 24.86
C TYR A 416 -13.12 -6.02 25.24
N ASN A 417 -12.21 -5.23 24.64
CA ASN A 417 -10.80 -5.24 25.03
C ASN A 417 -10.63 -4.73 26.48
N THR A 418 -11.26 -3.61 26.82
CA THR A 418 -11.23 -3.05 28.18
C THR A 418 -11.83 -4.02 29.21
N ILE A 419 -12.98 -4.62 28.91
CA ILE A 419 -13.64 -5.60 29.77
C ILE A 419 -12.75 -6.84 29.97
N SER A 420 -12.13 -7.35 28.89
CA SER A 420 -11.20 -8.47 28.97
C SER A 420 -10.02 -8.15 29.89
N GLU A 421 -9.43 -6.96 29.76
CA GLU A 421 -8.33 -6.54 30.65
C GLU A 421 -8.77 -6.43 32.12
N LEU A 422 -9.97 -5.91 32.39
CA LEU A 422 -10.52 -5.84 33.75
C LEU A 422 -10.68 -7.23 34.35
N ILE A 423 -11.18 -8.19 33.55
CA ILE A 423 -11.36 -9.58 33.95
C ILE A 423 -10.01 -10.24 34.24
N GLU A 424 -9.04 -10.11 33.32
CA GLU A 424 -7.70 -10.70 33.44
C GLU A 424 -6.94 -10.15 34.66
N LYS A 425 -6.99 -8.83 34.86
CA LYS A 425 -6.36 -8.15 36.00
C LYS A 425 -7.15 -8.33 37.31
N LYS A 426 -8.33 -8.99 37.25
CA LYS A 426 -9.29 -9.12 38.37
C LYS A 426 -9.62 -7.78 39.02
N ASN A 427 -9.66 -6.73 38.21
CA ASN A 427 -9.85 -5.35 38.65
C ASN A 427 -11.28 -4.89 38.38
N TYR A 428 -12.26 -5.65 38.85
CA TYR A 428 -13.67 -5.29 38.78
C TYR A 428 -14.41 -5.81 40.01
N VAL A 429 -15.51 -5.17 40.34
CA VAL A 429 -16.45 -5.57 41.38
C VAL A 429 -17.65 -6.19 40.69
N GLN A 430 -18.00 -7.40 41.15
CA GLN A 430 -19.07 -8.17 40.55
C GLN A 430 -20.42 -7.44 40.68
N GLY A 431 -21.10 -7.25 39.57
CA GLY A 431 -22.41 -6.59 39.49
C GLY A 431 -22.38 -5.06 39.67
N GLU A 432 -21.21 -4.44 39.77
CA GLU A 432 -21.10 -2.98 39.72
C GLU A 432 -21.31 -2.48 38.27
N GLU A 433 -22.02 -1.36 38.13
CA GLU A 433 -22.24 -0.68 36.86
C GLU A 433 -21.05 0.22 36.54
N TYR A 434 -20.30 -0.15 35.50
CA TYR A 434 -19.23 0.66 34.94
C TYR A 434 -19.77 1.55 33.83
N LYS A 435 -19.31 2.80 33.80
CA LYS A 435 -19.67 3.77 32.76
C LYS A 435 -18.45 4.10 31.93
N ALA A 436 -18.59 4.02 30.62
CA ALA A 436 -17.57 4.36 29.65
C ALA A 436 -18.11 5.38 28.66
N LEU A 437 -17.28 6.35 28.31
CA LEU A 437 -17.52 7.27 27.20
C LEU A 437 -16.49 6.94 26.12
N ILE A 438 -16.97 6.67 24.92
CA ILE A 438 -16.16 6.22 23.79
C ILE A 438 -16.19 7.32 22.74
N ILE A 439 -15.00 7.81 22.41
CA ILE A 439 -14.81 8.79 21.35
C ILE A 439 -14.10 8.06 20.21
N ASP A 440 -14.83 7.78 19.13
CA ASP A 440 -14.32 7.12 17.94
C ASP A 440 -14.06 8.17 16.85
N CYS A 441 -12.80 8.62 16.74
CA CYS A 441 -12.37 9.59 15.74
C CYS A 441 -11.78 8.87 14.51
N GLY A 442 -12.64 8.56 13.55
CA GLY A 442 -12.26 7.95 12.28
C GLY A 442 -11.64 8.92 11.28
N GLY A 443 -11.38 8.41 10.08
CA GLY A 443 -10.82 9.22 8.99
C GLY A 443 -11.80 10.26 8.46
N GLY A 444 -13.08 9.95 8.39
CA GLY A 444 -14.11 10.84 7.86
C GLY A 444 -15.32 11.03 8.76
N THR A 445 -15.37 10.36 9.90
CA THR A 445 -16.51 10.38 10.83
C THR A 445 -15.97 10.37 12.26
N THR A 446 -16.64 11.08 13.16
CA THR A 446 -16.36 11.04 14.58
C THR A 446 -17.64 10.73 15.33
N ASP A 447 -17.65 9.65 16.11
CA ASP A 447 -18.82 9.22 16.88
C ASP A 447 -18.52 9.25 18.39
N LEU A 448 -19.51 9.69 19.16
CA LEU A 448 -19.49 9.72 20.62
C LEU A 448 -20.60 8.81 21.16
N SER A 449 -20.18 7.76 21.84
CA SER A 449 -21.09 6.76 22.41
C SER A 449 -20.85 6.65 23.91
N ALA A 450 -21.92 6.63 24.70
CA ALA A 450 -21.85 6.24 26.10
C ALA A 450 -22.21 4.77 26.23
N CYS A 451 -21.60 4.11 27.21
CA CYS A 451 -21.90 2.73 27.52
C CYS A 451 -21.92 2.51 29.01
N ASN A 452 -22.92 1.75 29.46
CA ASN A 452 -22.94 1.15 30.77
C ASN A 452 -22.72 -0.35 30.64
N PHE A 453 -21.87 -0.94 31.48
CA PHE A 453 -21.69 -2.38 31.49
C PHE A 453 -21.53 -2.95 32.89
N THR A 454 -21.96 -4.20 33.06
CA THR A 454 -21.78 -4.96 34.31
C THR A 454 -21.10 -6.29 34.02
N ILE A 455 -20.23 -6.72 34.94
CA ILE A 455 -19.50 -8.00 34.83
C ILE A 455 -19.96 -8.93 35.96
N TYR A 456 -20.47 -10.10 35.60
CA TYR A 456 -20.80 -11.18 36.52
C TYR A 456 -19.92 -12.40 36.26
N ASN A 457 -19.27 -12.92 37.32
CA ASN A 457 -18.48 -14.13 37.25
C ASN A 457 -19.31 -15.33 37.73
N ASN A 458 -19.67 -16.22 36.80
CA ASN A 458 -20.44 -17.43 37.05
C ASN A 458 -19.54 -18.66 37.23
N ARG A 459 -18.29 -18.48 37.68
CA ARG A 459 -17.19 -19.46 37.90
C ARG A 459 -16.65 -20.13 36.64
N VAL A 460 -17.53 -20.54 35.71
CA VAL A 460 -17.18 -21.23 34.46
C VAL A 460 -17.28 -20.28 33.26
N SER A 461 -18.03 -19.19 33.39
CA SER A 461 -18.22 -18.17 32.36
C SER A 461 -18.37 -16.79 32.98
N TYR A 462 -18.26 -15.77 32.14
CA TYR A 462 -18.62 -14.40 32.47
C TYR A 462 -19.93 -14.05 31.79
N GLU A 463 -20.81 -13.37 32.52
CA GLU A 463 -22.02 -12.76 31.99
C GLU A 463 -21.77 -11.24 31.94
N LEU A 464 -21.92 -10.69 30.73
CA LEU A 464 -21.72 -9.28 30.43
C LEU A 464 -23.07 -8.70 30.02
N ASN A 465 -23.52 -7.66 30.71
CA ASN A 465 -24.57 -6.80 30.19
C ASN A 465 -23.90 -5.52 29.70
N ILE A 466 -24.14 -5.14 28.44
CA ILE A 466 -23.56 -3.96 27.80
C ILE A 466 -24.71 -3.18 27.18
N GLU A 467 -24.95 -2.00 27.71
CA GLU A 467 -25.95 -1.07 27.20
C GLU A 467 -25.23 0.10 26.53
N THR A 468 -25.43 0.29 25.23
CA THR A 468 -24.84 1.39 24.48
C THR A 468 -25.90 2.44 24.13
N SER A 469 -25.55 3.71 24.31
CA SER A 469 -26.31 4.86 23.83
C SER A 469 -25.43 5.72 22.93
N TYR A 470 -25.97 6.09 21.78
CA TYR A 470 -25.36 7.12 20.94
C TYR A 470 -25.62 8.49 21.58
N GLU A 471 -24.57 9.24 21.89
CA GLU A 471 -24.68 10.55 22.52
C GLU A 471 -24.61 11.66 21.47
N ASN A 472 -23.58 11.64 20.63
CA ASN A 472 -23.37 12.64 19.59
C ASN A 472 -22.45 12.08 18.50
N GLY A 473 -22.25 12.82 17.42
CA GLY A 473 -21.33 12.44 16.37
C GLY A 473 -21.53 13.29 15.13
N ASP A 474 -20.48 13.36 14.32
CA ASP A 474 -20.43 14.12 13.09
C ASP A 474 -19.94 13.21 11.96
N THR A 475 -20.83 12.96 10.99
CA THR A 475 -20.56 12.12 9.83
C THR A 475 -19.67 12.79 8.79
N ASP A 476 -19.38 14.08 8.95
CA ASP A 476 -18.60 14.90 8.03
C ASP A 476 -17.37 15.55 8.70
N PHE A 477 -17.03 15.09 9.91
CA PHE A 477 -15.84 15.48 10.65
C PHE A 477 -14.99 14.28 11.04
N GLY A 478 -13.68 14.37 10.80
CA GLY A 478 -12.69 13.37 11.19
C GLY A 478 -11.29 13.76 10.76
N GLY A 479 -10.38 12.79 10.71
CA GLY A 479 -8.97 13.03 10.36
C GLY A 479 -8.75 13.71 8.99
N ASN A 480 -9.67 13.57 8.04
CA ASN A 480 -9.62 14.21 6.71
C ASN A 480 -9.82 15.72 6.79
N ASN A 481 -10.60 16.22 7.76
CA ASN A 481 -10.83 17.65 7.99
C ASN A 481 -9.54 18.29 8.49
N LEU A 482 -8.86 17.64 9.44
CA LEU A 482 -7.53 18.08 9.91
C LEU A 482 -6.52 18.12 8.76
N THR A 483 -6.51 17.09 7.90
CA THR A 483 -5.67 17.07 6.69
C THR A 483 -6.02 18.22 5.74
N PHE A 484 -7.31 18.53 5.58
CA PHE A 484 -7.74 19.66 4.76
C PHE A 484 -7.26 21.00 5.33
N ARG A 485 -7.30 21.24 6.64
CA ARG A 485 -6.72 22.45 7.25
C ARG A 485 -5.24 22.60 6.93
N ILE A 486 -4.48 21.52 7.11
CA ILE A 486 -3.05 21.49 6.80
C ILE A 486 -2.83 21.74 5.29
N MET A 487 -3.66 21.16 4.43
CA MET A 487 -3.62 21.39 2.98
C MET A 487 -3.86 22.86 2.63
N GLN A 488 -4.84 23.52 3.27
CA GLN A 488 -5.10 24.95 3.08
C GLN A 488 -3.85 25.76 3.40
N PHE A 489 -3.22 25.48 4.55
CA PHE A 489 -2.01 26.16 4.99
C PHE A 489 -0.83 25.93 4.02
N ILE A 490 -0.57 24.69 3.61
CA ILE A 490 0.49 24.35 2.64
C ILE A 490 0.26 25.06 1.31
N LYS A 491 -0.97 25.07 0.78
CA LYS A 491 -1.30 25.73 -0.49
C LYS A 491 -1.02 27.24 -0.42
N ILE A 492 -1.41 27.89 0.68
CA ILE A 492 -1.14 29.32 0.91
C ILE A 492 0.37 29.58 0.90
N LEU A 493 1.15 28.77 1.60
CA LEU A 493 2.62 28.90 1.64
C LEU A 493 3.24 28.68 0.24
N MET A 494 2.82 27.65 -0.50
CA MET A 494 3.32 27.40 -1.86
C MET A 494 2.97 28.53 -2.82
N ALA A 495 1.74 29.04 -2.77
CA ALA A 495 1.27 30.11 -3.63
C ALA A 495 2.03 31.43 -3.38
N LYS A 496 2.36 31.74 -2.11
CA LYS A 496 3.17 32.90 -1.74
C LYS A 496 4.59 32.84 -2.33
N GLU A 497 5.26 31.70 -2.16
CA GLU A 497 6.61 31.51 -2.70
C GLU A 497 6.62 31.58 -4.24
N LEU A 498 5.62 31.01 -4.91
CA LEU A 498 5.50 31.06 -6.37
C LEU A 498 5.16 32.45 -6.92
N SER A 499 4.39 33.26 -6.17
CA SER A 499 4.04 34.63 -6.55
C SER A 499 5.09 35.67 -6.20
N LYS A 500 6.13 35.30 -5.43
CA LYS A 500 7.17 36.21 -4.89
C LYS A 500 6.60 37.40 -4.11
N ASN A 501 5.38 37.28 -3.59
CA ASN A 501 4.77 38.28 -2.72
C ASN A 501 5.30 38.10 -1.29
N ASN A 502 6.27 38.93 -0.92
CA ASN A 502 6.81 39.00 0.45
C ASN A 502 5.94 39.92 1.32
N ALA A 503 5.08 39.37 2.18
CA ALA A 503 4.57 40.09 3.36
C ALA A 503 3.94 39.16 4.42
N MET A 504 4.50 39.20 5.64
CA MET A 504 3.88 39.28 6.99
C MET A 504 2.57 38.53 7.35
N ILE A 505 2.07 37.58 6.57
CA ILE A 505 0.77 36.90 6.84
C ILE A 505 0.94 35.60 7.65
N ASN A 506 2.09 34.91 7.55
CA ASN A 506 2.30 33.65 8.27
C ASN A 506 2.19 33.85 9.78
N LYS A 507 2.74 34.98 10.26
CA LYS A 507 2.60 35.38 11.65
C LYS A 507 1.17 35.79 11.98
N ALA A 508 0.48 36.53 11.11
CA ALA A 508 -0.90 36.99 11.36
C ALA A 508 -1.92 35.84 11.44
N ILE A 509 -1.84 34.82 10.57
CA ILE A 509 -2.71 33.64 10.63
C ILE A 509 -2.47 32.89 11.94
N VAL A 510 -1.21 32.66 12.32
CA VAL A 510 -0.84 31.90 13.52
C VAL A 510 -1.11 32.70 14.80
N ASP A 511 -0.85 34.02 14.80
CA ASP A 511 -1.08 34.94 15.92
C ASP A 511 -2.59 35.14 16.19
N GLU A 512 -3.47 35.03 15.17
CA GLU A 512 -4.94 35.09 15.35
C GLU A 512 -5.48 33.85 16.11
N PHE A 513 -4.84 32.69 15.93
CA PHE A 513 -5.13 31.47 16.68
C PHE A 513 -4.44 31.41 18.06
N ASP A 514 -3.61 32.39 18.42
CA ASP A 514 -3.02 32.50 19.78
C ASP A 514 -3.98 33.18 20.78
N ILE A 515 -5.13 33.68 20.30
CA ILE A 515 -6.25 34.15 21.12
C ILE A 515 -6.97 32.94 21.74
N ASP A 516 -7.67 33.11 22.86
CA ASP A 516 -8.46 32.07 23.55
C ASP A 516 -9.52 31.45 22.61
N ILE A 517 -9.08 30.42 21.83
CA ILE A 517 -9.84 29.81 20.74
C ILE A 517 -11.16 29.24 21.26
N PHE A 518 -11.15 28.56 22.41
CA PHE A 518 -12.34 27.93 22.98
C PHE A 518 -13.43 28.95 23.28
N ARG A 519 -13.08 30.07 23.93
CA ARG A 519 -14.04 31.16 24.16
C ARG A 519 -14.55 31.81 22.87
N SER A 520 -13.70 31.86 21.85
CA SER A 520 -14.06 32.42 20.54
C SER A 520 -15.02 31.49 19.79
N ILE A 521 -14.81 30.18 19.87
CA ILE A 521 -15.72 29.15 19.33
C ILE A 521 -17.06 29.21 20.07
N ASP A 522 -17.05 29.23 21.41
CA ASP A 522 -18.28 29.29 22.22
C ASP A 522 -19.14 30.52 21.88
N LYS A 523 -18.49 31.65 21.55
CA LYS A 523 -19.16 32.92 21.33
C LYS A 523 -19.55 33.17 19.87
N TYR A 524 -18.76 32.69 18.91
CA TYR A 524 -18.90 33.05 17.50
C TYR A 524 -18.95 31.86 16.53
N GLY A 525 -18.76 30.64 17.03
CA GLY A 525 -18.72 29.42 16.23
C GLY A 525 -17.39 29.16 15.55
N ILE A 526 -17.21 27.92 15.08
CA ILE A 526 -15.97 27.44 14.44
C ILE A 526 -15.71 28.11 13.08
N GLU A 527 -16.76 28.48 12.34
CA GLU A 527 -16.64 29.10 11.01
C GLU A 527 -15.87 30.43 11.08
N LYS A 528 -16.13 31.22 12.12
CA LYS A 528 -15.48 32.52 12.30
C LYS A 528 -14.00 32.40 12.67
N VAL A 529 -13.64 31.35 13.41
CA VAL A 529 -12.25 31.06 13.78
C VAL A 529 -11.39 30.75 12.54
N TYR A 530 -11.99 30.15 11.51
CA TYR A 530 -11.29 29.80 10.27
C TYR A 530 -11.55 30.78 9.10
N GLU A 531 -12.20 31.92 9.34
CA GLU A 531 -12.58 32.89 8.30
C GLU A 531 -11.35 33.40 7.53
N LEU A 532 -10.33 33.90 8.24
CA LEU A 532 -9.10 34.40 7.60
C LEU A 532 -8.38 33.30 6.81
N LEU A 533 -8.30 32.08 7.35
CA LEU A 533 -7.68 30.94 6.65
C LEU A 533 -8.42 30.63 5.35
N ASN A 534 -9.75 30.63 5.38
CA ASN A 534 -10.58 30.38 4.21
C ASN A 534 -10.42 31.48 3.16
N GLU A 535 -10.40 32.76 3.56
CA GLU A 535 -10.17 33.88 2.64
C GLU A 535 -8.80 33.79 1.94
N GLU A 536 -7.74 33.49 2.68
CA GLU A 536 -6.39 33.32 2.12
C GLU A 536 -6.31 32.08 1.23
N TYR A 537 -7.02 31.01 1.56
CA TYR A 537 -7.11 29.81 0.72
C TYR A 537 -7.81 30.08 -0.63
N GLU A 538 -8.85 30.93 -0.62
CA GLU A 538 -9.52 31.40 -1.84
C GLU A 538 -8.59 32.29 -2.68
N LYS A 539 -7.84 33.23 -2.08
CA LYS A 539 -6.83 34.01 -2.80
C LYS A 539 -5.76 33.11 -3.44
N ALA A 540 -5.35 32.06 -2.73
CA ALA A 540 -4.39 31.09 -3.26
C ALA A 540 -4.92 30.26 -4.44
N GLU A 541 -6.25 30.17 -4.63
CA GLU A 541 -6.87 29.45 -5.76
C GLU A 541 -6.56 30.11 -7.10
N GLU A 542 -6.31 31.43 -7.14
CA GLU A 542 -5.91 32.16 -8.35
C GLU A 542 -4.50 31.78 -8.83
N ILE A 543 -3.67 31.24 -7.93
CA ILE A 543 -2.28 30.86 -8.23
C ILE A 543 -2.18 29.35 -8.41
N ILE A 544 -2.69 28.57 -7.45
CA ILE A 544 -2.68 27.12 -7.46
C ILE A 544 -4.13 26.64 -7.43
N PRO A 545 -4.77 26.42 -8.59
CA PRO A 545 -6.16 25.97 -8.62
C PRO A 545 -6.27 24.53 -8.12
N THR A 546 -7.29 24.25 -7.32
CA THR A 546 -7.60 22.94 -6.73
C THR A 546 -9.07 22.54 -6.90
N LYS A 547 -9.97 23.48 -7.24
CA LYS A 547 -11.41 23.25 -7.47
C LYS A 547 -11.69 22.66 -8.85
N PHE A 548 -11.26 21.43 -9.08
CA PHE A 548 -11.33 20.76 -10.40
C PHE A 548 -12.77 20.59 -10.94
N LYS A 549 -13.80 20.60 -10.08
CA LYS A 549 -15.21 20.62 -10.51
C LYS A 549 -15.55 21.81 -11.41
N LEU A 550 -14.91 22.96 -11.19
CA LEU A 550 -15.08 24.15 -12.04
C LEU A 550 -14.44 24.01 -13.43
N TYR A 551 -13.62 22.97 -13.62
CA TYR A 551 -12.89 22.70 -14.86
C TYR A 551 -13.50 21.54 -15.67
N GLU A 552 -14.64 20.97 -15.26
CA GLU A 552 -15.30 19.85 -15.98
C GLU A 552 -15.65 20.19 -17.44
N CYS A 553 -15.92 21.46 -17.73
CA CYS A 553 -16.20 21.97 -19.08
C CYS A 553 -14.96 22.54 -19.81
N LYS A 554 -13.77 22.48 -19.20
CA LYS A 554 -12.51 22.97 -19.77
C LYS A 554 -11.79 21.86 -20.54
N ARG A 555 -10.60 22.18 -21.08
CA ARG A 555 -9.76 21.19 -21.76
C ARG A 555 -9.38 20.07 -20.79
N LYS A 556 -9.33 18.83 -21.29
CA LYS A 556 -8.95 17.63 -20.53
C LYS A 556 -7.67 17.85 -19.70
N GLU A 557 -6.62 18.37 -20.34
CA GLU A 557 -5.34 18.67 -19.68
C GLU A 557 -5.46 19.66 -18.51
N GLU A 558 -6.31 20.68 -18.62
CA GLU A 558 -6.51 21.66 -17.55
C GLU A 558 -7.23 21.02 -16.37
N TYR A 559 -8.30 20.26 -16.64
CA TYR A 559 -9.03 19.53 -15.62
C TYR A 559 -8.12 18.59 -14.81
N TYR A 560 -7.29 17.78 -15.49
CA TYR A 560 -6.40 16.85 -14.80
C TYR A 560 -5.26 17.54 -14.05
N LYS A 561 -4.73 18.67 -14.52
CA LYS A 561 -3.74 19.46 -13.75
C LYS A 561 -4.33 19.99 -12.44
N VAL A 562 -5.54 20.54 -12.47
CA VAL A 562 -6.22 21.04 -11.26
C VAL A 562 -6.59 19.89 -10.32
N LYS A 563 -7.04 18.76 -10.88
CA LYS A 563 -7.29 17.54 -10.11
C LYS A 563 -6.02 17.03 -9.43
N SER A 564 -4.91 16.98 -10.17
CA SER A 564 -3.60 16.58 -9.67
C SER A 564 -3.15 17.46 -8.51
N ASN A 565 -3.29 18.79 -8.64
CA ASN A 565 -2.98 19.74 -7.56
C ASN A 565 -3.68 19.39 -6.25
N TYR A 566 -5.00 19.14 -6.29
CA TYR A 566 -5.76 18.82 -5.09
C TYR A 566 -5.23 17.56 -4.40
N TYR A 567 -5.14 16.44 -5.13
CA TYR A 567 -4.70 15.17 -4.55
C TYR A 567 -3.24 15.23 -4.09
N PHE A 568 -2.38 15.91 -4.83
CA PHE A 568 -0.98 16.13 -4.45
C PHE A 568 -0.86 16.90 -3.13
N LEU A 569 -1.55 18.04 -3.00
CA LEU A 569 -1.51 18.86 -1.79
C LEU A 569 -2.14 18.13 -0.60
N PHE A 570 -3.25 17.41 -0.82
CA PHE A 570 -3.92 16.64 0.22
C PHE A 570 -3.02 15.51 0.73
N GLU A 571 -2.35 14.79 -0.18
CA GLU A 571 -1.39 13.75 0.21
C GLU A 571 -0.20 14.34 0.98
N LEU A 572 0.34 15.47 0.52
CA LEU A 572 1.43 16.15 1.20
C LEU A 572 1.03 16.56 2.62
N ALA A 573 -0.18 17.10 2.79
CA ALA A 573 -0.75 17.43 4.09
C ALA A 573 -0.94 16.20 4.99
N GLU A 574 -1.40 15.08 4.44
CA GLU A 574 -1.55 13.82 5.18
C GLU A 574 -0.20 13.29 5.68
N GLN A 575 0.86 13.40 4.88
CA GLN A 575 2.22 13.04 5.30
C GLN A 575 2.75 13.96 6.40
N VAL A 576 2.49 15.27 6.30
CA VAL A 576 2.83 16.26 7.34
C VAL A 576 2.15 15.90 8.66
N LYS A 577 0.82 15.69 8.63
CA LYS A 577 0.02 15.26 9.78
C LYS A 577 0.63 14.01 10.42
N LYS A 578 0.82 12.95 9.63
CA LYS A 578 1.37 11.69 10.14
C LYS A 578 2.75 11.85 10.75
N LYS A 579 3.65 12.62 10.15
CA LYS A 579 5.00 12.82 10.72
C LYS A 579 4.95 13.53 12.07
N PHE A 580 4.25 14.66 12.18
CA PHE A 580 4.17 15.40 13.45
C PHE A 580 3.48 14.61 14.56
N PHE A 581 2.41 13.87 14.26
CA PHE A 581 1.66 13.14 15.29
C PHE A 581 2.18 11.71 15.56
N SER A 582 3.09 11.18 14.73
CA SER A 582 3.77 9.91 15.01
C SER A 582 5.07 10.08 15.79
N ASP A 583 5.74 11.25 15.67
CA ASP A 583 6.97 11.56 16.38
C ASP A 583 6.82 12.85 17.22
N PRO A 584 6.52 12.72 18.52
CA PRO A 584 6.36 13.87 19.41
C PRO A 584 7.63 14.73 19.58
N SER A 585 8.81 14.24 19.17
CA SER A 585 10.07 14.98 19.27
C SER A 585 10.30 15.94 18.08
N LEU A 586 9.52 15.78 17.01
CA LEU A 586 9.65 16.56 15.78
C LEU A 586 9.10 17.98 15.95
N LEU A 587 10.00 18.97 15.95
CA LEU A 587 9.61 20.39 16.11
C LEU A 587 9.32 21.09 14.77
N LYS A 588 10.04 20.70 13.71
CA LYS A 588 10.00 21.33 12.40
C LYS A 588 10.10 20.30 11.30
N LEU A 589 9.51 20.61 10.17
CA LEU A 589 9.48 19.73 9.01
C LEU A 589 9.69 20.55 7.74
N ASN A 590 10.62 20.09 6.91
CA ASN A 590 10.93 20.70 5.63
C ASN A 590 10.26 19.95 4.48
N LEU A 591 9.48 20.66 3.67
CA LEU A 591 8.91 20.18 2.41
C LEU A 591 9.82 20.62 1.26
N THR A 592 10.37 19.68 0.51
CA THR A 592 11.25 20.01 -0.62
C THR A 592 11.07 19.05 -1.80
N SER A 593 11.27 19.57 -3.01
CA SER A 593 11.39 18.76 -4.22
C SER A 593 12.84 18.47 -4.62
N LYS A 594 13.84 18.91 -3.84
CA LYS A 594 15.26 18.78 -4.18
C LYS A 594 15.85 17.50 -3.60
N ASP A 595 16.70 16.84 -4.39
CA ASP A 595 17.55 15.75 -3.93
C ASP A 595 18.77 16.34 -3.22
N SER A 596 18.70 16.45 -1.89
CA SER A 596 19.90 16.68 -1.07
C SER A 596 20.49 15.33 -0.63
N GLU A 597 21.81 15.19 -0.72
CA GLU A 597 22.55 14.08 -0.11
C GLU A 597 22.41 14.17 1.41
N GLY A 598 21.77 13.17 2.01
CA GLY A 598 21.34 13.19 3.41
C GLY A 598 19.81 13.25 3.51
N VAL A 599 19.19 12.11 3.78
CA VAL A 599 17.80 12.05 4.21
C VAL A 599 17.80 12.45 5.69
N ASN A 600 17.50 13.71 6.00
CA ASN A 600 17.13 14.06 7.37
C ASN A 600 15.72 13.51 7.64
N GLU A 601 15.50 12.90 8.80
CA GLU A 601 14.18 12.38 9.21
C GLU A 601 13.09 13.47 9.18
N ASP A 602 13.49 14.72 9.38
CA ASP A 602 12.65 15.93 9.43
C ASP A 602 12.29 16.51 8.04
N THR A 603 12.46 15.75 6.96
CA THR A 603 12.17 16.22 5.59
C THR A 603 11.13 15.34 4.91
N ILE A 604 10.11 15.94 4.30
CA ILE A 604 9.22 15.28 3.35
C ILE A 604 9.63 15.70 1.94
N ARG A 605 9.94 14.69 1.13
CA ARG A 605 10.22 14.86 -0.30
C ARG A 605 8.92 14.74 -1.07
N PHE A 606 8.72 15.67 -2.00
CA PHE A 606 7.54 15.65 -2.85
C PHE A 606 7.92 15.83 -4.32
N ASP A 607 7.06 15.32 -5.19
CA ASP A 607 7.27 15.40 -6.62
C ASP A 607 6.71 16.71 -7.20
N LYS A 608 7.61 17.61 -7.59
CA LYS A 608 7.26 18.92 -8.18
C LYS A 608 6.42 18.78 -9.46
N TRP A 609 6.54 17.67 -10.20
CA TRP A 609 5.82 17.45 -11.46
C TRP A 609 4.31 17.31 -11.28
N LYS A 610 3.86 17.04 -10.06
CA LYS A 610 2.42 16.93 -9.74
C LYS A 610 1.76 18.27 -9.42
N LEU A 611 2.54 19.34 -9.28
CA LEU A 611 2.04 20.68 -8.96
C LEU A 611 2.02 21.55 -10.21
N SER A 612 0.89 22.18 -10.47
CA SER A 612 0.64 23.15 -11.54
C SER A 612 0.16 24.47 -10.97
N TYR A 613 0.57 25.57 -11.59
CA TYR A 613 0.23 26.93 -11.18
C TYR A 613 -0.10 27.81 -12.38
N ILE A 614 -0.83 28.89 -12.14
CA ILE A 614 -1.18 29.88 -13.15
C ILE A 614 -0.01 30.87 -13.29
N TYR A 615 0.58 30.91 -14.47
CA TYR A 615 1.62 31.87 -14.83
C TYR A 615 1.24 32.58 -16.13
N ASN A 616 1.17 33.91 -16.09
CA ASN A 616 0.75 34.75 -17.22
C ASN A 616 -0.59 34.27 -17.84
N GLY A 617 -1.56 33.90 -17.01
CA GLY A 617 -2.89 33.45 -17.44
C GLY A 617 -2.95 32.04 -18.03
N LYS A 618 -1.87 31.25 -17.95
CA LYS A 618 -1.83 29.85 -18.42
C LYS A 618 -1.45 28.90 -17.29
N LEU A 619 -2.15 27.77 -17.20
CA LEU A 619 -1.87 26.71 -16.24
C LEU A 619 -0.68 25.85 -16.69
N GLN A 620 0.43 25.94 -15.96
CA GLN A 620 1.70 25.29 -16.29
C GLN A 620 2.23 24.50 -15.09
N ILE A 621 3.01 23.45 -15.36
CA ILE A 621 3.63 22.63 -14.31
C ILE A 621 4.76 23.42 -13.65
N VAL A 622 4.90 23.29 -12.34
CA VAL A 622 5.94 23.94 -11.54
C VAL A 622 7.30 23.29 -11.86
N LYS A 623 8.23 24.10 -12.40
CA LYS A 623 9.59 23.65 -12.71
C LYS A 623 10.53 23.70 -11.51
N ASP A 624 10.39 24.76 -10.71
CA ASP A 624 11.14 24.99 -9.48
C ASP A 624 10.14 25.10 -8.34
N ALA A 625 9.93 24.01 -7.62
CA ALA A 625 8.97 23.99 -6.52
C ALA A 625 9.52 24.72 -5.29
N PRO A 626 8.64 25.40 -4.53
CA PRO A 626 9.04 26.09 -3.33
C PRO A 626 9.47 25.10 -2.23
N ASN A 627 10.44 25.51 -1.43
CA ASN A 627 10.81 24.82 -0.20
C ASN A 627 10.04 25.46 0.94
N ILE A 628 9.32 24.67 1.73
CA ILE A 628 8.48 25.17 2.83
C ILE A 628 8.97 24.55 4.12
N GLU A 629 9.20 25.37 5.14
CA GLU A 629 9.40 24.92 6.52
C GLU A 629 8.08 25.09 7.28
N ILE A 630 7.67 24.07 8.02
CA ILE A 630 6.48 24.08 8.86
C ILE A 630 6.89 23.62 10.26
N SER A 631 6.34 24.24 11.30
CA SER A 631 6.56 23.85 12.69
C SER A 631 5.36 23.13 13.30
N VAL A 632 5.64 22.30 14.32
CA VAL A 632 4.58 21.62 15.09
C VAL A 632 3.68 22.63 15.81
N TYR A 633 4.22 23.79 16.20
CA TYR A 633 3.44 24.87 16.80
C TYR A 633 2.40 25.40 15.83
N GLU A 634 2.77 25.71 14.58
CA GLU A 634 1.83 26.18 13.56
C GLU A 634 0.72 25.16 13.29
N ILE A 635 1.07 23.86 13.20
CA ILE A 635 0.10 22.79 12.97
C ILE A 635 -0.83 22.60 14.17
N ASN A 636 -0.30 22.54 15.40
CA ASN A 636 -1.14 22.39 16.58
C ASN A 636 -2.06 23.59 16.77
N THR A 637 -1.56 24.80 16.56
CA THR A 637 -2.34 26.03 16.66
C THR A 637 -3.44 26.09 15.59
N LEU A 638 -3.14 25.70 14.35
CA LEU A 638 -4.12 25.59 13.26
C LEU A 638 -5.24 24.58 13.58
N LEU A 639 -4.89 23.44 14.17
CA LEU A 639 -5.84 22.36 14.42
C LEU A 639 -6.60 22.53 15.73
N LYS A 640 -6.16 23.39 16.66
CA LYS A 640 -6.74 23.51 18.01
C LYS A 640 -8.23 23.87 18.06
N GLY A 641 -8.78 24.46 16.99
CA GLY A 641 -10.19 24.79 16.90
C GLY A 641 -11.09 23.65 16.42
N ASP A 642 -10.53 22.64 15.77
CA ASP A 642 -11.17 21.40 15.32
C ASP A 642 -10.90 20.31 16.39
#